data_AF-A0A818B2U8-F1
#
_entry.id   AF-A0A818B2U8-F1
#
_cell.length_a   1.000
_cell.length_b   1.000
_cell.length_c   1.000
_cell.angle_alpha   90.00
_cell.angle_beta   90.00
_cell.angle_gamma   90.00
#
_symmetry.space_group_name_H-M   'P 1'
#
loop_
_entity.id
_entity.type
_entity.pdbx_description
1 polymer ?
#
loop_
_entity_poly.entity_id
_entity_poly.type
_entity_poly.pdbx_seq_one_letter_code
_entity_poly.pdbx_strand_id
1 'polypeptide(L)'
;MAEKYIDEINTFRSILHSDDHIQIRPSGDFNQISLRLDCDIYISFFHDSLSSLITSNVHNLHISKQTSNKNSLTNKQWIDIRDYFNKLIQQSNSNTSIYLIVRSMQEYMIEISGEKQKNNEYNSISTVLISKPDASTLIKRFRSADLIFNRIIHDTTIDCSQVLIGYEDRFTGIHEIKFDEFKKVHESEYGIPMHRIRYYKINGSIVWDRINKIDILTGSEIHDETTADIEQEENLVEGMYRYDQSIHRWVLCPQVSLTSDDLTISSTSNMFIPERCQFLTWNILFDYYQSEFIYTNQRYEEILKTLKSFLPDVICLQEVTMKFLNLLLDELWLKENNYYIIIMGNILDTGQKQPYGQLMLMKNFQPRAFSICPLPISDDRKSQRKTSIKEYIIARFALNSEVTIDLVNFHLHSNHTYNSNEKRCQSLEYFFKTLNTQNYMLMGDFNFGDYDIREQNLLQTYQHQIHDLWSDIYDLDENPGYTFDPSRNICSRITSDFSLSLRLDRYLLHRLPNLSYSIEHLNIVGLETIVIDATDNKHMNQSDHYALQLIVNFRVRSISHRSALSFMPPMNIWPSVQSFREKYDPLFNQWPPHINLLWPFFDFNDTEDDEENILLPLRLLLAQYKSFDIEINEINSLEDAHITFMKLDENSTEYVKQLHENIKQIFSQDLFDKENNYHPCMTIGLFDSAKKHNQVKSLLTLAEPIQFPVRYIHLLRQTSNDDRTRFHIAYQIPFDSVLQPIGLDSYSNISFELQEFFNKTGLYETRKSYEQKQEKLNRLSNCFREIFNKNTLNYFTHGFFPYGSFRLGLDGEDLDTVLILCELNSSNTKTNLDDIVSQLRYDSFALNNHIINLITKYFNNEIIDCRNIQAIYPIISILFHDQTRVELFVEIREKSIPNEQIQDGTFLLSNFHQPVHGVHDIERLIVYTRFPPIFQHLLTFIRTWAQNVGLYGQVYGYLGGYSWAILCAYICHRYLSSNDSYFLLEEFFNLVEKFFSTYSHFNWSLEPVHLCSKLNYSYQTSEDSRGSMRILCPSPPYINTSRSTINSTRQLIIQGFQNAQKILEKNLKYEDRLKEILELSNHFPDKTIKSILQFKLSVKTLNELHQWTGYMKSRLGRFLNDCQNECNLFVQTQNNLETRNDNLERFYSIGFQLDEQILSRHRKFYNSLNQFSEQFIICPFRTDTMKISYKLMSILDWNNEHMKK
;
A
#
# COMPACT_ATOMS: atom_id res chain seq x y z
N MET A 1 -24.79 0.69 19.20
CA MET A 1 -26.04 0.04 19.68
C MET A 1 -26.49 -1.16 18.82
N ALA A 2 -26.02 -1.33 17.58
CA ALA A 2 -26.42 -2.45 16.71
C ALA A 2 -25.70 -3.80 17.00
N GLU A 3 -24.54 -3.80 17.65
CA GLU A 3 -23.73 -5.03 17.84
C GLU A 3 -24.35 -6.08 18.75
N LYS A 4 -25.19 -5.68 19.72
CA LYS A 4 -25.69 -6.58 20.78
C LYS A 4 -26.71 -7.63 20.29
N TYR A 5 -27.23 -7.48 19.07
CA TYR A 5 -28.31 -8.32 18.53
C TYR A 5 -27.91 -9.01 17.21
N ILE A 6 -26.65 -8.87 16.77
CA ILE A 6 -26.18 -9.37 15.46
C ILE A 6 -26.37 -10.88 15.36
N ASP A 7 -26.07 -11.65 16.41
CA ASP A 7 -26.18 -13.11 16.38
C ASP A 7 -27.64 -13.59 16.30
N GLU A 8 -28.55 -12.93 17.00
CA GLU A 8 -29.99 -13.25 16.98
C GLU A 8 -30.61 -12.86 15.63
N ILE A 9 -30.18 -11.72 15.06
CA ILE A 9 -30.58 -11.26 13.73
C ILE A 9 -30.03 -12.18 12.64
N ASN A 10 -28.77 -12.60 12.75
CA ASN A 10 -28.14 -13.54 11.82
C ASN A 10 -28.76 -14.94 11.94
N THR A 11 -29.19 -15.34 13.14
CA THR A 11 -29.95 -16.58 13.33
C THR A 11 -31.34 -16.48 12.70
N PHE A 12 -32.02 -15.33 12.83
CA PHE A 12 -33.31 -15.08 12.17
C PHE A 12 -33.18 -15.05 10.63
N ARG A 13 -32.11 -14.43 10.09
CA ARG A 13 -31.77 -14.44 8.66
C ARG A 13 -31.47 -15.85 8.15
N SER A 14 -30.68 -16.61 8.91
CA SER A 14 -30.33 -18.00 8.65
C SER A 14 -31.58 -18.89 8.54
N ILE A 15 -32.52 -18.78 9.48
CA ILE A 15 -33.77 -19.55 9.46
C ILE A 15 -34.66 -19.17 8.27
N LEU A 16 -34.66 -17.89 7.89
CA LEU A 16 -35.48 -17.40 6.77
C LEU A 16 -34.89 -17.74 5.40
N HIS A 17 -33.65 -18.25 5.32
CA HIS A 17 -32.95 -18.56 4.07
C HIS A 17 -33.05 -17.43 3.03
N SER A 18 -33.14 -16.17 3.48
CA SER A 18 -33.27 -14.99 2.65
C SER A 18 -32.37 -13.88 3.19
N ASP A 19 -31.10 -13.87 2.78
CA ASP A 19 -30.16 -12.84 3.24
C ASP A 19 -30.48 -11.45 2.65
N ASP A 20 -31.23 -11.36 1.56
CA ASP A 20 -31.39 -10.09 0.81
C ASP A 20 -32.60 -9.23 1.23
N HIS A 21 -33.47 -9.68 2.13
CA HIS A 21 -34.83 -9.13 2.22
C HIS A 21 -35.35 -8.82 3.62
N ILE A 22 -34.48 -8.82 4.64
CA ILE A 22 -34.83 -8.46 6.03
C ILE A 22 -34.15 -7.16 6.44
N GLN A 23 -34.94 -6.10 6.59
CA GLN A 23 -34.47 -4.82 7.13
C GLN A 23 -35.01 -4.63 8.55
N ILE A 24 -34.11 -4.38 9.49
CA ILE A 24 -34.45 -4.01 10.87
C ILE A 24 -33.94 -2.59 11.11
N ARG A 25 -34.85 -1.69 11.46
CA ARG A 25 -34.51 -0.29 11.80
C ARG A 25 -34.95 0.03 13.23
N PRO A 26 -34.04 0.53 14.09
CA PRO A 26 -34.43 1.04 15.39
C PRO A 26 -35.31 2.29 15.22
N SER A 27 -36.48 2.32 15.85
CA SER A 27 -37.46 3.40 15.72
C SER A 27 -38.09 3.73 17.08
N GLY A 28 -37.38 4.51 17.89
CA GLY A 28 -37.81 4.87 19.24
C GLY A 28 -37.73 3.68 20.20
N ASP A 29 -38.80 3.41 20.94
CA ASP A 29 -38.89 2.29 21.90
C ASP A 29 -39.14 0.92 21.23
N PHE A 30 -39.27 0.86 19.90
CA PHE A 30 -39.56 -0.36 19.13
C PHE A 30 -38.57 -0.58 17.99
N ASN A 31 -38.38 -1.83 17.58
CA ASN A 31 -37.66 -2.19 16.36
C ASN A 31 -38.65 -2.44 15.22
N GLN A 32 -38.52 -1.70 14.13
CA GLN A 32 -39.30 -1.94 12.91
C GLN A 32 -38.61 -3.03 12.08
N ILE A 33 -39.32 -4.13 11.84
CA ILE A 33 -38.84 -5.27 11.03
C ILE A 33 -39.65 -5.29 9.73
N SER A 34 -38.95 -5.30 8.60
CA SER A 34 -39.54 -5.39 7.27
C SER A 34 -38.97 -6.58 6.50
N LEU A 35 -39.86 -7.44 6.01
CA LEU A 35 -39.57 -8.66 5.26
C LEU A 35 -40.11 -8.53 3.84
N ARG A 36 -39.29 -8.81 2.83
CA ARG A 36 -39.75 -8.93 1.45
C ARG A 36 -39.85 -10.41 1.08
N LEU A 37 -41.05 -10.89 0.81
CA LEU A 37 -41.29 -12.31 0.50
C LEU A 37 -41.09 -12.63 -0.99
N ASP A 38 -41.40 -11.67 -1.85
CA ASP A 38 -41.22 -11.77 -3.31
C ASP A 38 -41.12 -10.35 -3.89
N CYS A 39 -40.91 -10.23 -5.22
CA CYS A 39 -40.75 -8.96 -5.94
C CYS A 39 -41.77 -7.89 -5.54
N ASP A 40 -43.01 -8.33 -5.27
CA ASP A 40 -44.18 -7.47 -5.10
C ASP A 40 -44.71 -7.34 -3.66
N ILE A 41 -44.33 -8.21 -2.70
CA ILE A 41 -45.01 -8.31 -1.38
C ILE A 41 -44.05 -8.03 -0.22
N TYR A 42 -44.42 -7.07 0.63
CA TYR A 42 -43.67 -6.65 1.81
C TYR A 42 -44.51 -6.80 3.08
N ILE A 43 -43.90 -7.31 4.14
CA ILE A 43 -44.48 -7.43 5.47
C ILE A 43 -43.66 -6.57 6.42
N SER A 44 -44.28 -5.60 7.08
CA SER A 44 -43.62 -4.75 8.07
C SER A 44 -44.35 -4.77 9.41
N PHE A 45 -43.63 -4.87 10.52
CA PHE A 45 -44.20 -4.81 11.87
C PHE A 45 -43.22 -4.18 12.86
N PHE A 46 -43.73 -3.83 14.04
CA PHE A 46 -42.95 -3.33 15.16
C PHE A 46 -42.87 -4.36 16.28
N HIS A 47 -41.71 -4.43 16.93
CA HIS A 47 -41.44 -5.37 18.02
C HIS A 47 -40.76 -4.67 19.20
N ASP A 48 -41.24 -4.93 20.41
CA ASP A 48 -40.90 -4.22 21.64
C ASP A 48 -39.47 -4.51 22.13
N SER A 49 -38.99 -5.75 22.02
CA SER A 49 -37.60 -6.12 22.36
C SER A 49 -37.24 -7.52 21.85
N LEU A 50 -36.08 -7.69 21.19
CA LEU A 50 -35.63 -9.00 20.70
C LEU A 50 -35.12 -9.94 21.82
N SER A 51 -34.84 -9.41 23.02
CA SER A 51 -34.17 -10.14 24.10
C SER A 51 -35.08 -10.80 25.15
N SER A 52 -36.41 -10.58 25.13
CA SER A 52 -37.32 -11.16 26.13
C SER A 52 -38.23 -12.22 25.52
N LEU A 53 -38.07 -13.48 25.96
CA LEU A 53 -38.85 -14.68 25.55
C LEU A 53 -40.36 -14.64 25.86
N ILE A 54 -40.91 -13.50 26.30
CA ILE A 54 -42.33 -13.36 26.62
C ILE A 54 -42.76 -11.91 26.32
N THR A 55 -43.15 -11.61 25.09
CA THR A 55 -44.11 -10.51 24.84
C THR A 55 -44.93 -10.81 23.59
N SER A 56 -46.25 -10.74 23.75
CA SER A 56 -47.30 -11.13 22.80
C SER A 56 -47.65 -10.05 21.76
N ASN A 57 -46.70 -9.21 21.37
CA ASN A 57 -47.03 -7.91 20.78
C ASN A 57 -46.23 -7.64 19.49
N VAL A 58 -46.59 -8.35 18.42
CA VAL A 58 -46.33 -7.88 17.06
C VAL A 58 -47.30 -6.73 16.80
N HIS A 59 -46.80 -5.51 16.73
CA HIS A 59 -47.64 -4.32 16.55
C HIS A 59 -47.60 -3.82 15.10
N ASN A 60 -48.75 -3.34 14.62
CA ASN A 60 -48.90 -2.73 13.29
C ASN A 60 -48.33 -3.59 12.15
N LEU A 61 -48.60 -4.91 12.16
CA LEU A 61 -48.25 -5.77 11.03
C LEU A 61 -49.04 -5.32 9.80
N HIS A 62 -48.30 -4.80 8.81
CA HIS A 62 -48.84 -4.30 7.57
C HIS A 62 -48.25 -5.11 6.42
N ILE A 63 -49.11 -5.55 5.50
CA ILE A 63 -48.70 -6.18 4.25
C ILE A 63 -48.97 -5.21 3.12
N SER A 64 -47.94 -4.81 2.40
CA SER A 64 -48.05 -3.87 1.28
C SER A 64 -47.57 -4.49 -0.03
N LYS A 65 -48.16 -4.02 -1.14
CA LYS A 65 -47.74 -4.37 -2.49
C LYS A 65 -47.03 -3.19 -3.14
N GLN A 66 -45.95 -3.43 -3.88
CA GLN A 66 -45.10 -2.35 -4.43
C GLN A 66 -45.83 -1.44 -5.44
N THR A 67 -46.91 -1.93 -6.07
CA THR A 67 -47.73 -1.15 -7.02
C THR A 67 -48.72 -0.27 -6.28
N SER A 68 -48.72 1.03 -6.56
CA SER A 68 -49.50 2.13 -5.92
C SER A 68 -51.04 2.01 -5.94
N ASN A 69 -51.62 0.92 -6.42
CA ASN A 69 -53.06 0.68 -6.38
C ASN A 69 -53.44 -0.28 -5.24
N LYS A 70 -54.36 0.17 -4.38
CA LYS A 70 -54.95 -0.55 -3.24
C LYS A 70 -55.79 -1.79 -3.67
N ASN A 71 -55.20 -2.74 -4.37
CA ASN A 71 -55.85 -4.03 -4.64
C ASN A 71 -55.52 -5.02 -3.51
N SER A 72 -56.55 -5.66 -2.96
CA SER A 72 -56.41 -6.71 -1.95
C SER A 72 -55.67 -7.93 -2.51
N LEU A 73 -54.82 -8.54 -1.70
CA LEU A 73 -54.10 -9.78 -2.04
C LEU A 73 -55.08 -10.89 -2.46
N THR A 74 -54.71 -11.67 -3.47
CA THR A 74 -55.53 -12.80 -3.94
C THR A 74 -55.52 -13.96 -2.94
N ASN A 75 -56.56 -14.81 -2.93
CA ASN A 75 -56.60 -16.00 -2.04
C ASN A 75 -55.38 -16.91 -2.23
N LYS A 76 -54.89 -17.05 -3.47
CA LYS A 76 -53.68 -17.82 -3.76
C LYS A 76 -52.46 -17.22 -3.07
N GLN A 77 -52.28 -15.89 -3.12
CA GLN A 77 -51.17 -15.22 -2.44
C GLN A 77 -51.28 -15.31 -0.92
N TRP A 78 -52.47 -15.24 -0.34
CA TRP A 78 -52.66 -15.48 1.08
C TRP A 78 -52.28 -16.92 1.49
N ILE A 79 -52.61 -17.91 0.67
CA ILE A 79 -52.22 -19.31 0.88
C ILE A 79 -50.69 -19.46 0.77
N ASP A 80 -50.08 -18.87 -0.26
CA ASP A 80 -48.63 -18.94 -0.47
C ASP A 80 -47.85 -18.31 0.70
N ILE A 81 -48.31 -17.16 1.22
CA ILE A 81 -47.72 -16.52 2.40
C ILE A 81 -47.92 -17.40 3.64
N ARG A 82 -49.10 -17.98 3.86
CA ARG A 82 -49.35 -18.86 5.01
C ARG A 82 -48.47 -20.10 4.98
N ASP A 83 -48.30 -20.71 3.82
CA ASP A 83 -47.48 -21.91 3.62
C ASP A 83 -45.99 -21.63 3.79
N TYR A 84 -45.54 -20.42 3.42
CA TYR A 84 -44.20 -19.94 3.71
C TYR A 84 -43.93 -19.89 5.23
N PHE A 85 -44.80 -19.24 6.01
CA PHE A 85 -44.64 -19.18 7.46
C PHE A 85 -44.77 -20.55 8.13
N ASN A 86 -45.62 -21.45 7.62
CA ASN A 86 -45.71 -22.84 8.11
C ASN A 86 -44.39 -23.60 7.99
N LYS A 87 -43.69 -23.45 6.85
CA LYS A 87 -42.37 -24.08 6.65
C LYS A 87 -41.33 -23.54 7.62
N LEU A 88 -41.35 -22.23 7.90
CA LEU A 88 -40.42 -21.61 8.85
C LEU A 88 -40.67 -22.06 10.30
N ILE A 89 -41.92 -22.28 10.68
CA ILE A 89 -42.25 -22.87 11.99
C ILE A 89 -41.70 -24.29 12.10
N GLN A 90 -41.72 -25.07 11.03
CA GLN A 90 -41.14 -26.42 11.01
C GLN A 90 -39.60 -26.41 11.05
N GLN A 91 -38.97 -25.34 10.56
CA GLN A 91 -37.51 -25.18 10.52
C GLN A 91 -36.94 -24.50 11.78
N SER A 92 -37.78 -23.88 12.62
CA SER A 92 -37.36 -23.20 13.84
C SER A 92 -37.54 -24.06 15.09
N ASN A 93 -36.65 -23.90 16.07
CA ASN A 93 -36.71 -24.66 17.32
C ASN A 93 -37.81 -24.08 18.24
N SER A 94 -38.75 -24.93 18.68
CA SER A 94 -39.99 -24.55 19.39
C SER A 94 -39.80 -23.77 20.69
N ASN A 95 -38.60 -23.77 21.27
CA ASN A 95 -38.26 -23.07 22.51
C ASN A 95 -37.51 -21.74 22.30
N THR A 96 -37.36 -21.27 21.06
CA THR A 96 -36.65 -20.02 20.74
C THR A 96 -37.61 -18.84 20.61
N SER A 97 -37.15 -17.62 20.92
CA SER A 97 -37.90 -16.38 20.70
C SER A 97 -38.34 -16.25 19.23
N ILE A 98 -37.51 -16.74 18.31
CA ILE A 98 -37.74 -16.73 16.86
C ILE A 98 -38.99 -17.56 16.50
N TYR A 99 -39.11 -18.78 17.02
CA TYR A 99 -40.28 -19.63 16.78
C TYR A 99 -41.58 -18.95 17.26
N LEU A 100 -41.54 -18.30 18.43
CA LEU A 100 -42.69 -17.58 18.99
C LEU A 100 -43.08 -16.38 18.12
N ILE A 101 -42.11 -15.60 17.62
CA ILE A 101 -42.34 -14.45 16.73
C ILE A 101 -42.99 -14.93 15.41
N VAL A 102 -42.42 -15.95 14.77
CA VAL A 102 -42.94 -16.51 13.51
C VAL A 102 -44.36 -17.04 13.69
N ARG A 103 -44.64 -17.69 14.83
CA ARG A 103 -45.97 -18.19 15.17
C ARG A 103 -46.99 -17.07 15.43
N SER A 104 -46.64 -16.03 16.19
CA SER A 104 -47.53 -14.90 16.43
C SER A 104 -47.86 -14.13 15.14
N MET A 105 -46.90 -13.99 14.23
CA MET A 105 -47.15 -13.42 12.89
C MET A 105 -48.14 -14.29 12.11
N GLN A 106 -47.99 -15.61 12.13
CA GLN A 106 -48.91 -16.50 11.44
C GLN A 106 -50.33 -16.46 12.02
N GLU A 107 -50.48 -16.41 13.33
CA GLU A 107 -51.79 -16.30 14.00
C GLU A 107 -52.49 -14.98 13.63
N TYR A 108 -51.76 -13.87 13.63
CA TYR A 108 -52.28 -12.56 13.20
C TYR A 108 -52.67 -12.52 11.70
N MET A 109 -51.92 -13.23 10.86
CA MET A 109 -52.22 -13.38 9.43
C MET A 109 -53.53 -14.14 9.19
N ILE A 110 -53.82 -15.16 10.00
CA ILE A 110 -55.07 -15.93 9.94
C ILE A 110 -56.26 -15.07 10.37
N GLU A 111 -56.09 -14.18 11.36
CA GLU A 111 -57.12 -13.22 11.77
C GLU A 111 -57.46 -12.21 10.66
N ILE A 112 -56.44 -11.71 9.94
CA ILE A 112 -56.65 -10.76 8.83
C ILE A 112 -57.23 -11.44 7.58
N SER A 113 -56.88 -12.70 7.30
CA SER A 113 -57.33 -13.41 6.10
C SER A 113 -58.72 -14.04 6.22
N GLY A 114 -59.30 -14.13 7.42
CA GLY A 114 -60.68 -14.58 7.65
C GLY A 114 -60.97 -16.07 7.44
N GLU A 115 -59.94 -16.93 7.35
CA GLU A 115 -60.11 -18.37 7.08
C GLU A 115 -60.08 -19.22 8.37
N LYS A 116 -61.23 -19.85 8.71
CA LYS A 116 -61.30 -20.88 9.76
C LYS A 116 -60.79 -22.24 9.25
N GLN A 117 -59.76 -22.80 9.89
CA GLN A 117 -59.10 -24.07 9.54
C GLN A 117 -60.02 -25.32 9.55
N LYS A 118 -59.78 -26.25 8.61
CA LYS A 118 -60.06 -27.70 8.76
C LYS A 118 -58.82 -28.51 8.34
N ASN A 119 -58.39 -29.39 9.23
CA ASN A 119 -57.20 -30.25 9.15
C ASN A 119 -57.31 -31.39 8.11
N ASN A 120 -56.19 -31.82 7.51
CA ASN A 120 -55.45 -33.08 7.79
C ASN A 120 -54.68 -33.68 6.58
N GLU A 121 -53.49 -34.21 6.92
CA GLU A 121 -52.81 -35.42 6.41
C GLU A 121 -51.91 -35.41 5.16
N TYR A 122 -50.60 -35.55 5.45
CA TYR A 122 -49.53 -36.11 4.61
C TYR A 122 -49.50 -37.65 4.71
N ASN A 123 -49.29 -38.34 3.58
CA ASN A 123 -48.62 -39.64 3.37
C ASN A 123 -48.85 -40.01 1.87
N SER A 124 -47.94 -40.51 1.03
CA SER A 124 -46.88 -41.50 1.20
C SER A 124 -46.04 -41.66 -0.11
N ILE A 125 -44.92 -42.37 0.03
CA ILE A 125 -43.78 -42.64 -0.86
C ILE A 125 -44.11 -43.62 -2.02
N SER A 126 -43.48 -43.49 -3.21
CA SER A 126 -42.55 -44.49 -3.81
C SER A 126 -42.30 -44.38 -5.33
N THR A 127 -41.04 -44.59 -5.67
CA THR A 127 -40.31 -44.74 -6.94
C THR A 127 -40.81 -45.83 -7.90
N VAL A 128 -40.71 -45.60 -9.23
CA VAL A 128 -40.31 -46.63 -10.24
C VAL A 128 -39.56 -45.97 -11.42
N LEU A 129 -38.39 -46.53 -11.74
CA LEU A 129 -37.54 -46.32 -12.92
C LEU A 129 -38.17 -46.88 -14.21
N ILE A 130 -37.92 -46.30 -15.39
CA ILE A 130 -37.62 -47.01 -16.65
C ILE A 130 -36.85 -46.07 -17.61
N SER A 131 -35.97 -46.72 -18.37
CA SER A 131 -34.84 -46.34 -19.21
C SER A 131 -35.06 -45.40 -20.41
N LYS A 132 -33.94 -44.76 -20.81
CA LYS A 132 -33.68 -44.06 -22.09
C LYS A 132 -33.95 -44.93 -23.34
N PRO A 133 -34.07 -44.27 -24.51
CA PRO A 133 -33.01 -44.43 -25.51
C PRO A 133 -32.54 -43.13 -26.17
N ASP A 134 -31.41 -43.27 -26.86
CA ASP A 134 -30.49 -42.25 -27.36
C ASP A 134 -30.86 -41.56 -28.70
N ALA A 135 -30.27 -40.36 -28.83
CA ALA A 135 -29.58 -39.76 -29.98
C ALA A 135 -30.29 -39.42 -31.33
N SER A 136 -29.91 -38.21 -31.79
CA SER A 136 -29.75 -37.72 -33.17
C SER A 136 -30.95 -37.11 -33.91
N THR A 137 -30.97 -35.76 -34.02
CA THR A 137 -30.96 -34.99 -35.30
C THR A 137 -31.27 -33.50 -35.05
N LEU A 138 -30.41 -32.61 -35.55
CA LEU A 138 -30.58 -31.16 -35.61
C LEU A 138 -31.55 -30.79 -36.75
N ILE A 139 -32.62 -30.02 -36.46
CA ILE A 139 -33.45 -29.37 -37.48
C ILE A 139 -33.63 -27.89 -37.11
N LYS A 140 -33.18 -26.97 -38.00
CA LYS A 140 -33.46 -25.52 -37.94
C LYS A 140 -34.99 -25.29 -38.01
N ARG A 141 -35.56 -24.53 -37.07
CA ARG A 141 -37.01 -24.24 -37.00
C ARG A 141 -37.41 -23.15 -38.01
N PHE A 142 -38.48 -23.42 -38.76
CA PHE A 142 -39.18 -22.46 -39.62
C PHE A 142 -39.90 -21.40 -38.76
N ARG A 143 -39.78 -20.12 -39.12
CA ARG A 143 -40.29 -18.97 -38.34
C ARG A 143 -41.83 -18.91 -38.39
N SER A 144 -42.46 -18.36 -37.34
CA SER A 144 -43.93 -18.29 -37.22
C SER A 144 -44.52 -17.05 -37.88
N ALA A 145 -45.82 -17.10 -38.19
CA ALA A 145 -46.56 -15.98 -38.81
C ALA A 145 -46.52 -14.68 -37.97
N ASP A 146 -46.40 -14.80 -36.64
CA ASP A 146 -46.28 -13.68 -35.71
C ASP A 146 -45.02 -12.85 -35.89
N LEU A 147 -43.88 -13.52 -36.12
CA LEU A 147 -42.61 -12.84 -36.33
C LEU A 147 -42.59 -12.09 -37.68
N ILE A 148 -43.22 -12.66 -38.70
CA ILE A 148 -43.35 -12.03 -40.01
C ILE A 148 -44.31 -10.82 -39.95
N PHE A 149 -45.41 -10.93 -39.20
CA PHE A 149 -46.33 -9.82 -38.96
C PHE A 149 -45.63 -8.62 -38.33
N ASN A 150 -44.86 -8.86 -37.26
CA ASN A 150 -44.13 -7.80 -36.56
C ASN A 150 -43.03 -7.20 -37.46
N ARG A 151 -42.37 -8.01 -38.30
CA ARG A 151 -41.39 -7.48 -39.26
C ARG A 151 -42.04 -6.53 -40.26
N ILE A 152 -43.20 -6.88 -40.82
CA ILE A 152 -43.92 -6.01 -41.77
C ILE A 152 -44.31 -4.67 -41.13
N ILE A 153 -44.69 -4.66 -39.84
CA ILE A 153 -45.01 -3.42 -39.12
C ILE A 153 -43.79 -2.52 -38.91
N HIS A 154 -42.63 -3.11 -38.64
CA HIS A 154 -41.43 -2.36 -38.24
C HIS A 154 -40.44 -2.10 -39.39
N ASP A 155 -40.69 -2.64 -40.59
CA ASP A 155 -39.87 -2.43 -41.77
C ASP A 155 -40.40 -1.26 -42.60
N THR A 156 -39.73 -0.11 -42.51
CA THR A 156 -40.14 1.13 -43.19
C THR A 156 -40.02 1.07 -44.71
N THR A 157 -39.44 -0.01 -45.26
CA THR A 157 -39.32 -0.24 -46.71
C THR A 157 -40.54 -0.95 -47.32
N ILE A 158 -41.44 -1.48 -46.50
CA ILE A 158 -42.64 -2.21 -46.94
C ILE A 158 -43.87 -1.31 -46.81
N ASP A 159 -44.58 -1.07 -47.91
CA ASP A 159 -45.88 -0.38 -47.89
C ASP A 159 -46.99 -1.33 -47.40
N CYS A 160 -47.38 -1.19 -46.14
CA CYS A 160 -48.42 -2.00 -45.48
C CYS A 160 -49.76 -2.03 -46.23
N SER A 161 -50.10 -0.97 -46.98
CA SER A 161 -51.36 -0.89 -47.71
C SER A 161 -51.44 -1.85 -48.91
N GLN A 162 -50.29 -2.38 -49.34
CA GLN A 162 -50.13 -3.33 -50.44
C GLN A 162 -49.92 -4.78 -49.96
N VAL A 163 -50.02 -5.02 -48.64
CA VAL A 163 -49.84 -6.33 -48.03
C VAL A 163 -51.21 -7.02 -47.83
N LEU A 164 -51.29 -8.28 -48.25
CA LEU A 164 -52.45 -9.16 -48.05
C LEU A 164 -52.08 -10.34 -47.15
N ILE A 165 -52.95 -10.65 -46.19
CA ILE A 165 -52.81 -11.77 -45.27
C ILE A 165 -53.81 -12.85 -45.68
N GLY A 166 -53.30 -13.99 -46.14
CA GLY A 166 -54.11 -15.18 -46.39
C GLY A 166 -54.28 -15.98 -45.10
N TYR A 167 -55.51 -16.16 -44.63
CA TYR A 167 -55.80 -16.95 -43.42
C TYR A 167 -56.88 -18.01 -43.68
N GLU A 168 -56.85 -19.09 -42.90
CA GLU A 168 -57.75 -20.23 -43.05
C GLU A 168 -58.97 -20.11 -42.14
N ASP A 169 -60.15 -19.98 -42.74
CA ASP A 169 -61.44 -19.99 -42.04
C ASP A 169 -61.94 -21.43 -41.82
N ARG A 170 -62.60 -21.67 -40.68
CA ARG A 170 -63.02 -23.02 -40.26
C ARG A 170 -64.12 -23.64 -41.13
N PHE A 171 -64.86 -22.83 -41.90
CA PHE A 171 -66.02 -23.32 -42.64
C PHE A 171 -65.94 -23.03 -44.15
N THR A 172 -65.13 -22.06 -44.57
CA THR A 172 -65.17 -21.54 -45.95
C THR A 172 -63.82 -21.57 -46.69
N GLY A 173 -62.74 -22.03 -46.06
CA GLY A 173 -61.42 -22.17 -46.69
C GLY A 173 -60.53 -20.92 -46.53
N ILE A 174 -59.57 -20.72 -47.45
CA ILE A 174 -58.60 -19.61 -47.35
C ILE A 174 -59.23 -18.32 -47.85
N HIS A 175 -59.20 -17.28 -47.01
CA HIS A 175 -59.59 -15.91 -47.36
C HIS A 175 -58.39 -14.97 -47.27
N GLU A 176 -58.42 -13.89 -48.05
CA GLU A 176 -57.42 -12.83 -48.01
C GLU A 176 -58.03 -11.56 -47.42
N ILE A 177 -57.29 -10.91 -46.52
CA ILE A 177 -57.64 -9.60 -45.95
C ILE A 177 -56.45 -8.66 -46.10
N LYS A 178 -56.72 -7.37 -46.28
CA LYS A 178 -55.67 -6.34 -46.26
C LYS A 178 -55.03 -6.26 -44.88
N PHE A 179 -53.73 -5.99 -44.86
CA PHE A 179 -52.96 -5.91 -43.62
C PHE A 179 -53.54 -4.87 -42.65
N ASP A 180 -54.00 -3.73 -43.17
CA ASP A 180 -54.61 -2.65 -42.37
C ASP A 180 -56.00 -3.00 -41.80
N GLU A 181 -56.68 -3.98 -42.39
CA GLU A 181 -58.00 -4.44 -41.94
C GLU A 181 -57.91 -5.65 -40.99
N PHE A 182 -56.70 -6.22 -40.82
CA PHE A 182 -56.45 -7.37 -39.96
C PHE A 182 -56.40 -6.96 -38.48
N LYS A 183 -57.21 -7.61 -37.64
CA LYS A 183 -57.21 -7.43 -36.18
C LYS A 183 -56.92 -8.74 -35.47
N LYS A 184 -56.00 -8.72 -34.49
CA LYS A 184 -55.70 -9.89 -33.67
C LYS A 184 -56.86 -10.22 -32.73
N VAL A 185 -56.94 -11.47 -32.25
CA VAL A 185 -58.03 -11.96 -31.37
C VAL A 185 -58.17 -11.14 -30.08
N HIS A 186 -57.08 -10.52 -29.60
CA HIS A 186 -57.10 -9.68 -28.40
C HIS A 186 -57.54 -8.23 -28.66
N GLU A 187 -57.71 -7.84 -29.94
CA GLU A 187 -58.03 -6.48 -30.37
C GLU A 187 -59.48 -6.33 -30.86
N SER A 188 -60.19 -7.42 -31.15
CA SER A 188 -61.64 -7.42 -31.44
C SER A 188 -62.29 -8.80 -31.28
N GLU A 189 -63.60 -8.84 -30.97
CA GLU A 189 -64.40 -10.07 -30.78
C GLU A 189 -64.44 -10.99 -32.02
N TYR A 190 -64.16 -10.44 -33.21
CA TYR A 190 -64.08 -11.15 -34.49
C TYR A 190 -62.63 -11.29 -35.01
N GLY A 191 -61.63 -11.09 -34.16
CA GLY A 191 -60.21 -11.13 -34.54
C GLY A 191 -59.74 -12.52 -34.99
N ILE A 192 -58.79 -12.55 -35.92
CA ILE A 192 -58.29 -13.78 -36.53
C ILE A 192 -57.07 -14.29 -35.73
N PRO A 193 -57.04 -15.55 -35.26
CA PRO A 193 -55.89 -16.09 -34.56
C PRO A 193 -54.65 -16.22 -35.47
N MET A 194 -53.49 -15.84 -34.96
CA MET A 194 -52.23 -15.80 -35.73
C MET A 194 -51.79 -17.16 -36.27
N HIS A 195 -52.08 -18.24 -35.55
CA HIS A 195 -51.86 -19.61 -36.02
C HIS A 195 -52.81 -20.04 -37.16
N ARG A 196 -53.72 -19.18 -37.63
CA ARG A 196 -54.53 -19.44 -38.83
C ARG A 196 -54.02 -18.70 -40.07
N ILE A 197 -53.03 -17.84 -39.91
CA ILE A 197 -52.37 -17.21 -41.05
C ILE A 197 -51.59 -18.29 -41.82
N ARG A 198 -51.86 -18.32 -43.12
CA ARG A 198 -51.38 -19.30 -44.08
C ARG A 198 -50.22 -18.75 -44.89
N TYR A 199 -50.32 -17.50 -45.35
CA TYR A 199 -49.26 -16.80 -46.08
C TYR A 199 -49.40 -15.27 -45.98
N TYR A 200 -48.33 -14.56 -46.31
CA TYR A 200 -48.31 -13.11 -46.57
C TYR A 200 -47.98 -12.86 -48.03
N LYS A 201 -48.71 -11.94 -48.67
CA LYS A 201 -48.45 -11.46 -50.03
C LYS A 201 -48.12 -9.98 -50.03
N ILE A 202 -47.13 -9.60 -50.83
CA ILE A 202 -46.79 -8.20 -51.12
C ILE A 202 -46.83 -8.05 -52.63
N ASN A 203 -47.60 -7.08 -53.15
CA ASN A 203 -47.72 -6.83 -54.60
C ASN A 203 -48.14 -8.06 -55.42
N GLY A 204 -49.05 -8.87 -54.86
CA GLY A 204 -49.58 -10.08 -55.51
C GLY A 204 -48.69 -11.32 -55.42
N SER A 205 -47.46 -11.21 -54.89
CA SER A 205 -46.50 -12.32 -54.75
C SER A 205 -46.43 -12.83 -53.30
N ILE A 206 -46.40 -14.16 -53.10
CA ILE A 206 -46.30 -14.77 -51.77
C ILE A 206 -44.86 -14.63 -51.26
N VAL A 207 -44.68 -13.89 -50.16
CA VAL A 207 -43.36 -13.63 -49.57
C VAL A 207 -43.08 -14.46 -48.32
N TRP A 208 -44.11 -15.07 -47.75
CA TRP A 208 -43.99 -16.06 -46.68
C TRP A 208 -45.17 -17.03 -46.72
N ASP A 209 -44.95 -18.35 -46.66
CA ASP A 209 -45.99 -19.40 -46.66
C ASP A 209 -45.69 -20.50 -45.64
N ARG A 210 -46.67 -20.78 -44.78
CA ARG A 210 -46.51 -21.71 -43.66
C ARG A 210 -46.37 -23.19 -44.04
N ILE A 211 -47.10 -23.67 -45.05
CA ILE A 211 -47.04 -25.10 -45.45
C ILE A 211 -45.95 -25.32 -46.49
N ASN A 212 -45.77 -24.37 -47.41
CA ASN A 212 -44.73 -24.47 -48.43
C ASN A 212 -43.34 -24.06 -47.90
N LYS A 213 -43.27 -23.59 -46.64
CA LYS A 213 -42.06 -23.12 -45.95
C LYS A 213 -41.27 -22.05 -46.72
N ILE A 214 -41.99 -21.14 -47.36
CA ILE A 214 -41.42 -20.01 -48.09
C ILE A 214 -41.19 -18.87 -47.08
N ASP A 215 -40.03 -18.23 -47.11
CA ASP A 215 -39.66 -17.08 -46.26
C ASP A 215 -38.67 -16.18 -47.02
N ILE A 216 -39.21 -15.38 -47.94
CA ILE A 216 -38.44 -14.50 -48.85
C ILE A 216 -38.00 -13.23 -48.12
N LEU A 217 -38.81 -12.74 -47.18
CA LEU A 217 -38.55 -11.50 -46.43
C LEU A 217 -37.29 -11.56 -45.55
N THR A 218 -36.79 -12.77 -45.25
CA THR A 218 -35.65 -12.94 -44.35
C THR A 218 -34.61 -13.93 -44.88
N GLY A 219 -34.55 -14.08 -46.20
CA GLY A 219 -33.46 -14.72 -46.94
C GLY A 219 -33.42 -16.23 -46.79
N SER A 220 -34.12 -16.96 -47.66
CA SER A 220 -33.90 -18.39 -47.87
C SER A 220 -34.25 -18.77 -49.31
N GLU A 221 -33.49 -18.28 -50.30
CA GLU A 221 -33.34 -18.96 -51.60
C GLU A 221 -31.89 -18.84 -52.09
N ILE A 222 -31.40 -19.97 -52.60
CA ILE A 222 -30.12 -20.18 -53.25
C ILE A 222 -30.21 -19.60 -54.67
N HIS A 223 -29.25 -18.78 -55.08
CA HIS A 223 -29.00 -18.48 -56.47
C HIS A 223 -27.56 -18.85 -56.83
N ASP A 224 -27.43 -19.84 -57.71
CA ASP A 224 -26.18 -20.22 -58.36
C ASP A 224 -25.80 -19.22 -59.46
N GLU A 225 -24.50 -18.89 -59.45
CA GLU A 225 -23.59 -18.43 -60.50
C GLU A 225 -23.99 -17.27 -61.44
N THR A 226 -23.19 -16.18 -61.37
CA THR A 226 -22.30 -15.82 -62.50
C THR A 226 -21.15 -14.92 -62.04
N THR A 227 -19.94 -15.46 -62.23
CA THR A 227 -18.60 -14.86 -62.31
C THR A 227 -18.47 -13.33 -62.37
N ALA A 228 -17.71 -12.73 -61.46
CA ALA A 228 -16.35 -12.20 -61.69
C ALA A 228 -15.84 -11.42 -60.46
N ASP A 229 -14.53 -11.56 -60.20
CA ASP A 229 -13.69 -10.81 -59.26
C ASP A 229 -13.78 -11.20 -57.77
N ILE A 230 -13.11 -12.31 -57.46
CA ILE A 230 -12.67 -12.67 -56.11
C ILE A 230 -11.45 -11.80 -55.75
N GLU A 231 -11.65 -10.74 -54.97
CA GLU A 231 -10.65 -10.35 -53.98
C GLU A 231 -10.90 -11.24 -52.74
N GLN A 232 -9.93 -12.07 -52.39
CA GLN A 232 -10.00 -12.91 -51.20
C GLN A 232 -9.96 -12.01 -49.95
N GLU A 233 -11.09 -11.84 -49.26
CA GLU A 233 -11.08 -11.45 -47.85
C GLU A 233 -10.38 -12.57 -47.05
N GLU A 234 -9.11 -12.38 -46.71
CA GLU A 234 -8.38 -13.27 -45.79
C GLU A 234 -9.05 -13.18 -44.40
N ASN A 235 -9.73 -14.26 -43.99
CA ASN A 235 -10.31 -14.34 -42.65
C ASN A 235 -9.22 -14.22 -41.58
N LEU A 236 -9.36 -13.27 -40.66
CA LEU A 236 -8.50 -13.15 -39.49
C LEU A 236 -8.51 -14.45 -38.68
N VAL A 237 -7.32 -14.88 -38.23
CA VAL A 237 -7.08 -16.01 -37.32
C VAL A 237 -6.41 -15.53 -36.03
N GLU A 238 -6.40 -16.38 -35.00
CA GLU A 238 -5.66 -16.12 -33.76
C GLU A 238 -4.16 -15.90 -34.06
N GLY A 239 -3.57 -14.84 -33.50
CA GLY A 239 -2.16 -14.52 -33.72
C GLY A 239 -1.83 -13.04 -33.58
N MET A 240 -0.58 -12.68 -33.93
CA MET A 240 -0.08 -11.31 -33.87
C MET A 240 -0.09 -10.67 -35.26
N TYR A 241 -0.62 -9.46 -35.40
CA TYR A 241 -0.71 -8.73 -36.67
C TYR A 241 0.04 -7.40 -36.62
N ARG A 242 0.50 -6.95 -37.78
CA ARG A 242 1.03 -5.59 -38.01
C ARG A 242 0.46 -5.04 -39.31
N TYR A 243 0.19 -3.74 -39.36
CA TYR A 243 -0.21 -3.08 -40.59
C TYR A 243 1.00 -2.87 -41.52
N ASP A 244 0.91 -3.40 -42.74
CA ASP A 244 1.91 -3.21 -43.78
C ASP A 244 1.50 -2.05 -44.70
N GLN A 245 2.22 -0.94 -44.56
CA GLN A 245 2.01 0.29 -45.34
C GLN A 245 2.24 0.11 -46.85
N SER A 246 3.06 -0.87 -47.27
CA SER A 246 3.36 -1.07 -48.70
C SER A 246 2.18 -1.68 -49.46
N ILE A 247 1.42 -2.52 -48.79
CA ILE A 247 0.29 -3.28 -49.35
C ILE A 247 -1.05 -2.90 -48.72
N HIS A 248 -1.05 -1.90 -47.83
CA HIS A 248 -2.23 -1.32 -47.18
C HIS A 248 -3.14 -2.35 -46.51
N ARG A 249 -2.55 -3.36 -45.84
CA ARG A 249 -3.29 -4.41 -45.14
C ARG A 249 -2.62 -4.86 -43.85
N TRP A 250 -3.42 -5.41 -42.94
CA TRP A 250 -2.93 -6.13 -41.77
C TRP A 250 -2.32 -7.47 -42.19
N VAL A 251 -1.11 -7.77 -41.74
CA VAL A 251 -0.37 -8.99 -42.06
C VAL A 251 -0.08 -9.77 -40.79
N LEU A 252 -0.32 -11.08 -40.83
CA LEU A 252 0.01 -12.00 -39.73
C LEU A 252 1.54 -12.13 -39.58
N CYS A 253 2.03 -11.86 -38.38
CA CYS A 253 3.43 -11.99 -38.02
C CYS A 253 3.78 -13.45 -37.65
N PRO A 254 5.05 -13.87 -37.82
CA PRO A 254 5.53 -15.17 -37.34
C PRO A 254 5.33 -15.32 -35.82
N GLN A 255 4.82 -16.48 -35.39
CA GLN A 255 4.60 -16.78 -33.98
C GLN A 255 5.79 -17.57 -33.40
N VAL A 256 6.34 -17.08 -32.29
CA VAL A 256 7.30 -17.80 -31.44
C VAL A 256 6.61 -18.09 -30.11
N SER A 257 6.51 -19.37 -29.75
CA SER A 257 5.94 -19.79 -28.46
C SER A 257 6.92 -19.52 -27.33
N LEU A 258 6.41 -19.24 -26.13
CA LEU A 258 7.23 -19.05 -24.93
C LEU A 258 8.12 -20.27 -24.62
N THR A 259 7.65 -21.47 -24.93
CA THR A 259 8.40 -22.73 -24.72
C THR A 259 9.54 -22.94 -25.73
N SER A 260 9.52 -22.19 -26.83
CA SER A 260 10.52 -22.26 -27.90
C SER A 260 11.47 -21.06 -27.94
N ASP A 261 11.33 -20.11 -27.03
CA ASP A 261 12.21 -18.92 -26.95
C ASP A 261 13.58 -19.31 -26.38
N ASP A 262 14.61 -19.22 -27.22
CA ASP A 262 15.99 -19.41 -26.81
C ASP A 262 16.58 -18.06 -26.39
N LEU A 263 16.76 -17.88 -25.08
CA LEU A 263 17.32 -16.67 -24.47
C LEU A 263 18.78 -16.40 -24.88
N THR A 264 19.49 -17.37 -25.46
CA THR A 264 20.85 -17.18 -25.99
C THR A 264 20.88 -16.42 -27.32
N ILE A 265 19.74 -16.33 -28.02
CA ILE A 265 19.62 -15.58 -29.27
C ILE A 265 19.41 -14.09 -28.94
N SER A 266 20.32 -13.26 -29.44
CA SER A 266 20.29 -11.81 -29.23
C SER A 266 18.99 -11.18 -29.74
N SER A 267 18.31 -10.41 -28.87
CA SER A 267 17.12 -9.63 -29.23
C SER A 267 17.43 -8.58 -30.31
N THR A 268 16.53 -8.40 -31.27
CA THR A 268 16.56 -7.24 -32.16
C THR A 268 16.07 -5.98 -31.44
N SER A 269 16.47 -4.79 -31.89
CA SER A 269 16.15 -3.52 -31.20
C SER A 269 14.65 -3.27 -31.00
N ASN A 270 13.79 -3.83 -31.85
CA ASN A 270 12.33 -3.73 -31.75
C ASN A 270 11.68 -4.78 -30.82
N MET A 271 12.47 -5.60 -30.11
CA MET A 271 12.00 -6.54 -29.08
C MET A 271 12.22 -6.04 -27.65
N PHE A 272 12.86 -4.86 -27.52
CA PHE A 272 13.07 -4.22 -26.25
C PHE A 272 11.85 -3.39 -25.88
N ILE A 273 11.40 -3.52 -24.63
CA ILE A 273 10.42 -2.58 -24.09
C ILE A 273 11.10 -1.22 -23.88
N PRO A 274 10.42 -0.09 -24.17
CA PRO A 274 10.97 1.24 -23.90
C PRO A 274 11.32 1.43 -22.42
N GLU A 275 12.38 2.18 -22.12
CA GLU A 275 12.76 2.52 -20.74
C GLU A 275 11.60 3.20 -20.03
N ARG A 276 11.00 4.24 -20.64
CA ARG A 276 9.74 4.83 -20.23
C ARG A 276 8.60 4.25 -21.05
N CYS A 277 7.71 3.50 -20.42
CA CYS A 277 6.61 2.81 -21.10
C CYS A 277 5.25 3.19 -20.50
N GLN A 278 4.32 3.56 -21.36
CA GLN A 278 2.94 3.86 -20.99
C GLN A 278 2.02 2.66 -21.27
N PHE A 279 1.37 2.18 -20.22
CA PHE A 279 0.38 1.11 -20.25
C PHE A 279 -1.02 1.67 -20.05
N LEU A 280 -1.99 1.04 -20.71
CA LEU A 280 -3.41 1.28 -20.47
C LEU A 280 -4.15 -0.05 -20.50
N THR A 281 -4.94 -0.32 -19.45
CA THR A 281 -5.85 -1.47 -19.42
C THR A 281 -7.29 -1.01 -19.32
N TRP A 282 -8.19 -1.67 -20.06
CA TRP A 282 -9.60 -1.31 -20.08
C TRP A 282 -10.52 -2.50 -20.42
N ASN A 283 -11.49 -2.78 -19.55
CA ASN A 283 -12.66 -3.59 -19.89
C ASN A 283 -13.64 -2.76 -20.77
N ILE A 284 -13.85 -3.21 -22.02
CA ILE A 284 -14.63 -2.48 -23.04
C ILE A 284 -16.15 -2.69 -22.91
N LEU A 285 -16.56 -3.71 -22.15
CA LEU A 285 -17.91 -4.22 -22.02
C LEU A 285 -18.48 -4.79 -23.34
N PHE A 286 -18.74 -6.10 -23.37
CA PHE A 286 -19.47 -6.74 -24.47
C PHE A 286 -20.98 -6.59 -24.24
N ASP A 287 -21.73 -5.99 -25.17
CA ASP A 287 -23.19 -5.87 -25.03
C ASP A 287 -23.94 -6.35 -26.27
N TYR A 288 -24.68 -7.44 -26.08
CA TYR A 288 -25.49 -8.08 -27.10
C TYR A 288 -26.99 -8.05 -26.80
N TYR A 289 -27.43 -7.58 -25.62
CA TYR A 289 -28.83 -7.65 -25.19
C TYR A 289 -29.45 -6.27 -24.88
N GLN A 290 -28.63 -5.26 -24.60
CA GLN A 290 -29.07 -3.90 -24.23
C GLN A 290 -28.36 -2.79 -25.01
N SER A 291 -27.79 -3.11 -26.18
CA SER A 291 -26.89 -2.21 -26.92
C SER A 291 -27.45 -0.81 -27.21
N GLU A 292 -28.78 -0.68 -27.32
CA GLU A 292 -29.50 0.60 -27.49
C GLU A 292 -29.64 1.41 -26.18
N PHE A 293 -29.70 0.76 -25.03
CA PHE A 293 -29.81 1.41 -23.71
C PHE A 293 -28.48 2.00 -23.22
N ILE A 294 -27.35 1.41 -23.63
CA ILE A 294 -26.02 1.89 -23.28
C ILE A 294 -25.26 2.52 -24.46
N TYR A 295 -25.91 2.74 -25.59
CA TYR A 295 -25.36 3.49 -26.73
C TYR A 295 -24.00 2.95 -27.22
N THR A 296 -23.95 1.64 -27.47
CA THR A 296 -22.68 0.91 -27.69
C THR A 296 -21.82 1.49 -28.82
N ASN A 297 -22.41 1.93 -29.94
CA ASN A 297 -21.64 2.51 -31.05
C ASN A 297 -20.94 3.81 -30.64
N GLN A 298 -21.70 4.72 -30.01
CA GLN A 298 -21.18 6.01 -29.54
C GLN A 298 -20.10 5.82 -28.49
N ARG A 299 -20.29 4.86 -27.57
CA ARG A 299 -19.27 4.47 -26.60
C ARG A 299 -18.00 3.96 -27.27
N TYR A 300 -18.12 3.06 -28.23
CA TYR A 300 -16.96 2.50 -28.95
C TYR A 300 -16.15 3.60 -29.65
N GLU A 301 -16.81 4.53 -30.34
CA GLU A 301 -16.14 5.68 -30.96
C GLU A 301 -15.40 6.55 -29.93
N GLU A 302 -16.00 6.81 -28.77
CA GLU A 302 -15.37 7.63 -27.75
C GLU A 302 -14.20 6.92 -27.05
N ILE A 303 -14.31 5.60 -26.80
CA ILE A 303 -13.19 4.80 -26.31
C ILE A 303 -12.01 4.92 -27.28
N LEU A 304 -12.25 4.79 -28.59
CA LEU A 304 -11.19 4.94 -29.61
C LEU A 304 -10.57 6.34 -29.61
N LYS A 305 -11.37 7.39 -29.43
CA LYS A 305 -10.85 8.77 -29.27
C LYS A 305 -10.00 8.92 -28.01
N THR A 306 -10.42 8.31 -26.90
CA THR A 306 -9.65 8.31 -25.65
C THR A 306 -8.33 7.56 -25.82
N LEU A 307 -8.33 6.36 -26.44
CA LEU A 307 -7.10 5.64 -26.74
C LEU A 307 -6.16 6.46 -27.65
N LYS A 308 -6.72 7.17 -28.64
CA LYS A 308 -5.98 8.07 -29.53
C LYS A 308 -5.42 9.31 -28.83
N SER A 309 -6.07 9.84 -27.79
CA SER A 309 -5.56 11.02 -27.08
C SER A 309 -4.34 10.66 -26.22
N PHE A 310 -4.33 9.45 -25.66
CA PHE A 310 -3.25 8.96 -24.80
C PHE A 310 -2.09 8.30 -25.56
N LEU A 311 -2.33 7.74 -26.75
CA LEU A 311 -1.37 6.95 -27.56
C LEU A 311 -0.46 6.00 -26.73
N PRO A 312 -1.02 5.09 -25.90
CA PRO A 312 -0.23 4.24 -25.02
C PRO A 312 0.74 3.35 -25.79
N ASP A 313 1.88 3.02 -25.17
CA ASP A 313 2.86 2.11 -25.74
C ASP A 313 2.36 0.65 -25.69
N VAL A 314 1.64 0.28 -24.62
CA VAL A 314 0.96 -1.02 -24.48
C VAL A 314 -0.51 -0.80 -24.11
N ILE A 315 -1.42 -1.49 -24.80
CA ILE A 315 -2.86 -1.47 -24.52
C ILE A 315 -3.35 -2.90 -24.28
N CYS A 316 -3.98 -3.14 -23.12
CA CYS A 316 -4.60 -4.41 -22.77
C CYS A 316 -6.12 -4.23 -22.68
N LEU A 317 -6.86 -4.87 -23.58
CA LEU A 317 -8.31 -4.75 -23.62
C LEU A 317 -8.97 -6.09 -23.25
N GLN A 318 -10.04 -6.01 -22.46
CA GLN A 318 -10.90 -7.15 -22.11
C GLN A 318 -12.30 -6.93 -22.67
N GLU A 319 -13.05 -8.02 -22.83
CA GLU A 319 -14.44 -7.99 -23.34
C GLU A 319 -14.60 -7.42 -24.76
N VAL A 320 -13.58 -7.59 -25.59
CA VAL A 320 -13.58 -7.08 -26.96
C VAL A 320 -14.45 -7.97 -27.86
N THR A 321 -15.40 -7.34 -28.56
CA THR A 321 -16.23 -7.98 -29.58
C THR A 321 -15.63 -7.81 -30.97
N MET A 322 -16.01 -8.66 -31.92
CA MET A 322 -15.59 -8.53 -33.33
C MET A 322 -15.93 -7.15 -33.92
N LYS A 323 -17.06 -6.57 -33.49
CA LYS A 323 -17.48 -5.24 -33.91
C LYS A 323 -16.52 -4.15 -33.46
N PHE A 324 -16.11 -4.18 -32.19
CA PHE A 324 -15.10 -3.23 -31.69
C PHE A 324 -13.75 -3.45 -32.38
N LEU A 325 -13.34 -4.71 -32.57
CA LEU A 325 -12.09 -5.04 -33.27
C LEU A 325 -12.05 -4.44 -34.67
N ASN A 326 -13.13 -4.54 -35.45
CA ASN A 326 -13.17 -3.96 -36.80
C ASN A 326 -13.01 -2.43 -36.77
N LEU A 327 -13.73 -1.74 -35.88
CA LEU A 327 -13.59 -0.28 -35.71
C LEU A 327 -12.15 0.10 -35.32
N LEU A 328 -11.54 -0.66 -34.41
CA LEU A 328 -10.16 -0.47 -33.98
C LEU A 328 -9.18 -0.67 -35.14
N LEU A 329 -9.31 -1.75 -35.92
CA LEU A 329 -8.43 -2.04 -37.06
C LEU A 329 -8.55 -1.00 -38.19
N ASP A 330 -9.64 -0.23 -38.23
CA ASP A 330 -9.87 0.83 -39.21
C ASP A 330 -9.19 2.16 -38.85
N GLU A 331 -8.87 2.38 -37.58
CA GLU A 331 -8.28 3.63 -37.09
C GLU A 331 -6.93 3.97 -37.75
N LEU A 332 -6.84 5.19 -38.28
CA LEU A 332 -5.62 5.69 -38.94
C LEU A 332 -4.44 5.79 -37.97
N TRP A 333 -4.68 6.18 -36.71
CA TRP A 333 -3.60 6.36 -35.75
C TRP A 333 -2.91 5.04 -35.39
N LEU A 334 -3.62 3.90 -35.42
CA LEU A 334 -3.01 2.59 -35.23
C LEU A 334 -2.10 2.23 -36.40
N LYS A 335 -2.57 2.50 -37.63
CA LYS A 335 -1.85 2.25 -38.88
C LYS A 335 -0.59 3.11 -38.98
N GLU A 336 -0.69 4.40 -38.63
CA GLU A 336 0.40 5.39 -38.72
C GLU A 336 1.47 5.22 -37.62
N ASN A 337 1.10 4.74 -36.43
CA ASN A 337 2.01 4.60 -35.29
C ASN A 337 2.61 3.18 -35.13
N ASN A 338 2.53 2.34 -36.17
CA ASN A 338 3.13 1.00 -36.22
C ASN A 338 2.76 0.09 -35.02
N TYR A 339 1.47 -0.06 -34.75
CA TYR A 339 1.03 -0.99 -33.72
C TYR A 339 1.10 -2.45 -34.17
N TYR A 340 1.55 -3.31 -33.26
CA TYR A 340 1.39 -4.76 -33.29
C TYR A 340 0.17 -5.14 -32.45
N ILE A 341 -0.63 -6.11 -32.88
CA ILE A 341 -1.87 -6.50 -32.20
C ILE A 341 -1.91 -8.02 -32.05
N ILE A 342 -1.95 -8.53 -30.82
CA ILE A 342 -2.24 -9.93 -30.52
C ILE A 342 -3.75 -10.09 -30.39
N ILE A 343 -4.35 -10.88 -31.29
CA ILE A 343 -5.78 -11.16 -31.36
C ILE A 343 -6.04 -12.57 -30.85
N MET A 344 -6.89 -12.66 -29.84
CA MET A 344 -7.33 -13.93 -29.26
C MET A 344 -8.44 -14.59 -30.10
N GLY A 345 -8.38 -15.90 -30.30
CA GLY A 345 -9.30 -16.66 -31.15
C GLY A 345 -10.78 -16.55 -30.75
N ASN A 346 -11.08 -16.36 -29.47
CA ASN A 346 -12.46 -16.25 -28.98
C ASN A 346 -13.23 -15.04 -29.54
N ILE A 347 -12.52 -13.99 -29.97
CA ILE A 347 -13.14 -12.84 -30.66
C ILE A 347 -13.66 -13.25 -32.05
N LEU A 348 -12.98 -14.21 -32.68
CA LEU A 348 -13.19 -14.67 -34.05
C LEU A 348 -14.14 -15.89 -34.14
N ASP A 349 -14.54 -16.48 -33.01
CA ASP A 349 -15.37 -17.68 -32.95
C ASP A 349 -16.84 -17.41 -33.32
N THR A 350 -17.14 -17.52 -34.62
CA THR A 350 -18.50 -17.38 -35.16
C THR A 350 -19.47 -18.49 -34.70
N GLY A 351 -18.98 -19.55 -34.06
CA GLY A 351 -19.77 -20.64 -33.52
C GLY A 351 -20.37 -20.36 -32.13
N GLN A 352 -19.83 -19.38 -31.40
CA GLN A 352 -20.38 -18.95 -30.12
C GLN A 352 -21.55 -17.99 -30.32
N LYS A 353 -22.52 -18.07 -29.40
CA LYS A 353 -23.75 -17.26 -29.49
C LYS A 353 -23.44 -15.75 -29.39
N GLN A 354 -22.30 -15.38 -28.77
CA GLN A 354 -21.86 -14.03 -28.43
C GLN A 354 -20.32 -14.00 -28.19
N PRO A 355 -19.48 -14.07 -29.24
CA PRO A 355 -18.03 -14.17 -29.08
C PRO A 355 -17.41 -12.88 -28.52
N TYR A 356 -16.53 -13.00 -27.54
CA TYR A 356 -15.72 -11.91 -27.04
C TYR A 356 -14.40 -12.44 -26.50
N GLY A 357 -13.40 -11.57 -26.37
CA GLY A 357 -12.08 -11.97 -25.90
C GLY A 357 -11.20 -10.79 -25.50
N GLN A 358 -9.89 -11.02 -25.56
CA GLN A 358 -8.88 -10.06 -25.13
C GLN A 358 -8.00 -9.65 -26.30
N LEU A 359 -7.46 -8.42 -26.23
CA LEU A 359 -6.45 -7.91 -27.15
C LEU A 359 -5.24 -7.39 -26.37
N MET A 360 -4.06 -7.49 -26.98
CA MET A 360 -2.87 -6.79 -26.53
C MET A 360 -2.24 -6.04 -27.71
N LEU A 361 -2.08 -4.72 -27.57
CA LEU A 361 -1.50 -3.87 -28.61
C LEU A 361 -0.17 -3.29 -28.13
N MET A 362 0.81 -3.19 -29.03
CA MET A 362 2.15 -2.67 -28.74
C MET A 362 2.62 -1.69 -29.82
N LYS A 363 3.02 -0.48 -29.44
CA LYS A 363 3.42 0.59 -30.37
C LYS A 363 4.91 0.53 -30.68
N ASN A 364 5.30 0.39 -31.95
CA ASN A 364 6.70 0.40 -32.43
C ASN A 364 7.60 -0.77 -31.96
N PHE A 365 7.15 -1.68 -31.10
CA PHE A 365 7.90 -2.87 -30.67
C PHE A 365 7.01 -4.12 -30.61
N GLN A 366 7.63 -5.30 -30.66
CA GLN A 366 6.97 -6.60 -30.66
C GLN A 366 7.58 -7.52 -29.60
N PRO A 367 6.86 -8.54 -29.10
CA PRO A 367 7.42 -9.50 -28.17
C PRO A 367 8.47 -10.40 -28.86
N ARG A 368 9.41 -10.90 -28.05
CA ARG A 368 10.29 -12.03 -28.42
C ARG A 368 9.48 -13.30 -28.67
N ALA A 369 8.53 -13.56 -27.79
CA ALA A 369 7.64 -14.71 -27.83
C ALA A 369 6.32 -14.37 -27.12
N PHE A 370 5.22 -14.99 -27.54
CA PHE A 370 3.93 -14.84 -26.86
C PHE A 370 3.16 -16.15 -26.87
N SER A 371 2.20 -16.28 -25.96
CA SER A 371 1.29 -17.42 -25.91
C SER A 371 -0.07 -17.00 -25.37
N ILE A 372 -1.11 -17.69 -25.84
CA ILE A 372 -2.46 -17.60 -25.30
C ILE A 372 -2.66 -18.87 -24.48
N CYS A 373 -2.89 -18.70 -23.19
CA CYS A 373 -2.81 -19.79 -22.22
C CYS A 373 -4.15 -19.99 -21.51
N PRO A 374 -4.58 -21.24 -21.30
CA PRO A 374 -5.77 -21.52 -20.50
C PRO A 374 -5.53 -21.25 -19.01
N LEU A 375 -6.57 -20.79 -18.31
CA LEU A 375 -6.66 -20.75 -16.85
C LEU A 375 -7.40 -22.00 -16.39
N PRO A 376 -6.70 -23.05 -15.89
CA PRO A 376 -7.37 -24.24 -15.42
C PRO A 376 -8.16 -23.95 -14.14
N ILE A 377 -9.39 -24.47 -14.10
CA ILE A 377 -10.24 -24.49 -12.90
C ILE A 377 -10.36 -25.95 -12.50
N SER A 378 -10.01 -26.29 -11.26
CA SER A 378 -10.27 -27.64 -10.73
C SER A 378 -11.75 -27.77 -10.40
N ASP A 379 -12.60 -28.09 -11.37
CA ASP A 379 -13.97 -28.52 -11.06
C ASP A 379 -13.92 -29.96 -10.52
N ASP A 380 -14.26 -30.11 -9.24
CA ASP A 380 -14.42 -31.42 -8.61
C ASP A 380 -15.71 -32.10 -9.13
N ARG A 381 -15.53 -33.14 -9.93
CA ARG A 381 -16.45 -34.27 -10.24
C ARG A 381 -17.96 -33.99 -10.16
N LYS A 382 -18.61 -33.68 -11.30
CA LYS A 382 -19.90 -34.27 -11.82
C LYS A 382 -20.69 -33.42 -12.83
N SER A 383 -20.18 -32.30 -13.33
CA SER A 383 -20.87 -31.50 -14.36
C SER A 383 -20.37 -31.79 -15.78
N GLN A 384 -21.09 -32.63 -16.53
CA GLN A 384 -20.93 -32.75 -18.00
C GLN A 384 -21.54 -31.54 -18.74
N ARG A 385 -21.10 -30.32 -18.40
CA ARG A 385 -21.34 -29.12 -19.20
C ARG A 385 -19.99 -28.51 -19.50
N LYS A 386 -19.65 -28.33 -20.78
CA LYS A 386 -18.49 -27.54 -21.23
C LYS A 386 -18.55 -26.17 -20.54
N THR A 387 -17.82 -25.98 -19.46
CA THR A 387 -17.52 -24.67 -18.91
C THR A 387 -16.49 -24.03 -19.83
N SER A 388 -16.71 -22.78 -20.23
CA SER A 388 -15.75 -22.02 -21.05
C SER A 388 -14.46 -21.86 -20.25
N ILE A 389 -13.34 -22.36 -20.79
CA ILE A 389 -12.03 -22.16 -20.20
C ILE A 389 -11.69 -20.67 -20.41
N LYS A 390 -11.50 -19.91 -19.32
CA LYS A 390 -10.94 -18.56 -19.41
C LYS A 390 -9.48 -18.68 -19.82
N GLU A 391 -8.97 -17.71 -20.57
CA GLU A 391 -7.60 -17.70 -21.09
C GLU A 391 -6.97 -16.33 -20.84
N TYR A 392 -5.66 -16.24 -20.92
CA TYR A 392 -4.89 -14.99 -20.80
C TYR A 392 -3.86 -14.89 -21.92
N ILE A 393 -3.46 -13.65 -22.25
CA ILE A 393 -2.38 -13.38 -23.20
C ILE A 393 -1.12 -13.08 -22.41
N ILE A 394 -0.02 -13.79 -22.69
CA ILE A 394 1.31 -13.52 -22.13
C ILE A 394 2.30 -13.25 -23.26
N ALA A 395 3.05 -12.16 -23.13
CA ALA A 395 4.00 -11.70 -24.13
C ALA A 395 5.35 -11.32 -23.47
N ARG A 396 6.44 -11.95 -23.93
CA ARG A 396 7.80 -11.76 -23.41
C ARG A 396 8.54 -10.68 -24.16
N PHE A 397 9.15 -9.74 -23.46
CA PHE A 397 9.97 -8.66 -24.00
C PHE A 397 11.36 -8.68 -23.39
N ALA A 398 12.34 -8.17 -24.14
CA ALA A 398 13.66 -7.89 -23.59
C ALA A 398 13.62 -6.55 -22.84
N LEU A 399 14.27 -6.48 -21.70
CA LEU A 399 14.59 -5.21 -21.02
C LEU A 399 16.03 -4.80 -21.32
N ASN A 400 16.94 -5.77 -21.34
CA ASN A 400 18.29 -5.64 -21.88
C ASN A 400 18.70 -6.96 -22.57
N SER A 401 20.00 -7.16 -22.82
CA SER A 401 20.50 -8.38 -23.47
C SER A 401 20.37 -9.65 -22.61
N GLU A 402 20.20 -9.54 -21.29
CA GLU A 402 20.22 -10.66 -20.34
C GLU A 402 18.91 -10.82 -19.56
N VAL A 403 18.08 -9.78 -19.50
CA VAL A 403 16.88 -9.70 -18.67
C VAL A 403 15.65 -9.51 -19.55
N THR A 404 14.65 -10.36 -19.34
CA THR A 404 13.34 -10.27 -19.99
C THR A 404 12.23 -9.97 -18.99
N ILE A 405 11.09 -9.48 -19.47
CA ILE A 405 9.85 -9.31 -18.69
C ILE A 405 8.66 -9.86 -19.46
N ASP A 406 7.78 -10.56 -18.76
CA ASP A 406 6.54 -11.09 -19.30
C ASP A 406 5.36 -10.16 -18.94
N LEU A 407 4.73 -9.58 -19.96
CA LEU A 407 3.54 -8.76 -19.80
C LEU A 407 2.30 -9.64 -20.00
N VAL A 408 1.34 -9.55 -19.09
CA VAL A 408 0.19 -10.45 -19.09
C VAL A 408 -1.13 -9.69 -19.02
N ASN A 409 -2.00 -9.90 -20.02
CA ASN A 409 -3.37 -9.40 -20.03
C ASN A 409 -4.30 -10.43 -19.37
N PHE A 410 -4.91 -10.06 -18.25
CA PHE A 410 -5.78 -10.90 -17.42
C PHE A 410 -7.25 -10.50 -17.50
N HIS A 411 -8.12 -11.50 -17.51
CA HIS A 411 -9.56 -11.33 -17.33
C HIS A 411 -10.15 -12.54 -16.59
N LEU A 412 -10.39 -12.39 -15.29
CA LEU A 412 -10.85 -13.49 -14.43
C LEU A 412 -12.38 -13.66 -14.46
N HIS A 413 -12.91 -14.55 -13.61
CA HIS A 413 -14.34 -14.90 -13.60
C HIS A 413 -15.20 -13.79 -12.93
N SER A 414 -16.24 -13.35 -13.63
CA SER A 414 -17.25 -12.39 -13.13
C SER A 414 -18.06 -12.94 -11.95
N ASN A 415 -18.67 -12.04 -11.17
CA ASN A 415 -19.42 -12.38 -9.95
C ASN A 415 -20.73 -13.18 -10.17
N HIS A 416 -21.22 -13.34 -11.39
CA HIS A 416 -22.51 -14.00 -11.69
C HIS A 416 -22.50 -15.54 -11.60
N THR A 417 -21.35 -16.17 -11.30
CA THR A 417 -21.23 -17.63 -11.18
C THR A 417 -21.12 -18.08 -9.71
N TYR A 418 -21.72 -19.24 -9.37
CA TYR A 418 -21.55 -19.88 -8.05
C TYR A 418 -20.07 -20.12 -7.72
N ASN A 419 -19.63 -19.75 -6.51
CA ASN A 419 -18.23 -19.79 -6.04
C ASN A 419 -17.23 -19.01 -6.92
N SER A 420 -17.65 -17.89 -7.54
CA SER A 420 -16.80 -17.05 -8.41
C SER A 420 -15.48 -16.61 -7.75
N ASN A 421 -15.54 -16.12 -6.52
CA ASN A 421 -14.39 -15.74 -5.68
C ASN A 421 -13.39 -16.89 -5.46
N GLU A 422 -13.87 -18.09 -5.13
CA GLU A 422 -12.99 -19.26 -4.98
C GLU A 422 -12.29 -19.62 -6.30
N LYS A 423 -13.03 -19.59 -7.41
CA LYS A 423 -12.48 -19.86 -8.75
C LYS A 423 -11.45 -18.82 -9.18
N ARG A 424 -11.65 -17.55 -8.84
CA ARG A 424 -10.66 -16.48 -9.09
C ARG A 424 -9.39 -16.72 -8.30
N CYS A 425 -9.49 -17.00 -6.99
CA CYS A 425 -8.33 -17.29 -6.16
C CYS A 425 -7.55 -18.50 -6.68
N GLN A 426 -8.23 -19.60 -7.04
CA GLN A 426 -7.58 -20.79 -7.60
C GLN A 426 -6.86 -20.49 -8.92
N SER A 427 -7.48 -19.71 -9.82
CA SER A 427 -6.89 -19.37 -11.12
C SER A 427 -5.63 -18.53 -10.96
N LEU A 428 -5.69 -17.53 -10.07
CA LEU A 428 -4.57 -16.62 -9.82
C LEU A 428 -3.43 -17.32 -9.06
N GLU A 429 -3.77 -18.14 -8.06
CA GLU A 429 -2.80 -18.95 -7.33
C GLU A 429 -2.12 -20.00 -8.23
N TYR A 430 -2.87 -20.62 -9.14
CA TYR A 430 -2.31 -21.51 -10.15
C TYR A 430 -1.29 -20.77 -11.02
N PHE A 431 -1.61 -19.57 -11.48
CA PHE A 431 -0.69 -18.76 -12.26
C PHE A 431 0.60 -18.47 -11.48
N PHE A 432 0.49 -18.00 -10.22
CA PHE A 432 1.66 -17.72 -9.38
C PHE A 432 2.54 -18.95 -9.14
N LYS A 433 1.95 -20.14 -9.07
CA LYS A 433 2.69 -21.40 -8.87
C LYS A 433 3.32 -21.97 -10.14
N THR A 434 2.83 -21.60 -11.32
CA THR A 434 3.22 -22.24 -12.59
C THR A 434 4.13 -21.40 -13.46
N LEU A 435 4.19 -20.08 -13.25
CA LEU A 435 5.17 -19.25 -13.94
C LEU A 435 6.58 -19.52 -13.41
N ASN A 436 7.44 -20.03 -14.29
CA ASN A 436 8.87 -20.26 -14.01
C ASN A 436 9.75 -19.03 -14.30
N THR A 437 9.16 -17.86 -14.57
CA THR A 437 9.86 -16.67 -15.04
C THR A 437 10.06 -15.70 -13.90
N GLN A 438 11.27 -15.16 -13.75
CA GLN A 438 11.59 -14.28 -12.61
C GLN A 438 11.03 -12.86 -12.74
N ASN A 439 10.52 -12.44 -13.91
CA ASN A 439 10.01 -11.07 -14.12
C ASN A 439 8.70 -11.04 -14.92
N TYR A 440 7.62 -10.55 -14.31
CA TYR A 440 6.33 -10.38 -14.99
C TYR A 440 5.49 -9.22 -14.44
N MET A 441 4.60 -8.68 -15.26
CA MET A 441 3.59 -7.69 -14.88
C MET A 441 2.21 -8.15 -15.36
N LEU A 442 1.27 -8.29 -14.43
CA LEU A 442 -0.11 -8.64 -14.71
C LEU A 442 -0.95 -7.37 -14.74
N MET A 443 -1.81 -7.25 -15.74
CA MET A 443 -2.71 -6.12 -15.88
C MET A 443 -4.03 -6.55 -16.48
N GLY A 444 -5.13 -5.91 -16.08
CA GLY A 444 -6.45 -6.27 -16.57
C GLY A 444 -7.52 -6.23 -15.51
N ASP A 445 -8.66 -6.81 -15.85
CA ASP A 445 -9.82 -6.95 -14.98
C ASP A 445 -9.75 -8.28 -14.21
N PHE A 446 -9.32 -8.19 -12.96
CA PHE A 446 -9.22 -9.35 -12.09
C PHE A 446 -10.57 -9.74 -11.48
N ASN A 447 -11.62 -8.92 -11.63
CA ASN A 447 -12.90 -9.08 -10.90
C ASN A 447 -12.69 -9.26 -9.38
N PHE A 448 -11.58 -8.72 -8.86
CA PHE A 448 -11.06 -8.98 -7.53
C PHE A 448 -11.43 -7.83 -6.62
N GLY A 449 -12.26 -8.10 -5.61
CA GLY A 449 -12.80 -7.07 -4.74
C GLY A 449 -12.02 -6.93 -3.44
N ASP A 450 -11.72 -5.71 -3.03
CA ASP A 450 -11.15 -5.42 -1.70
C ASP A 450 -12.15 -5.70 -0.54
N TYR A 451 -13.30 -6.31 -0.81
CA TYR A 451 -14.30 -6.69 0.19
C TYR A 451 -14.29 -8.20 0.52
N ASP A 452 -13.69 -9.06 -0.32
CA ASP A 452 -13.64 -10.50 -0.06
C ASP A 452 -12.34 -10.87 0.66
N ILE A 453 -12.47 -11.40 1.87
CA ILE A 453 -11.34 -11.76 2.74
C ILE A 453 -10.41 -12.82 2.12
N ARG A 454 -10.92 -13.73 1.28
CA ARG A 454 -10.09 -14.79 0.67
C ARG A 454 -9.20 -14.23 -0.43
N GLU A 455 -9.77 -13.33 -1.21
CA GLU A 455 -9.08 -12.59 -2.26
C GLU A 455 -7.96 -11.75 -1.63
N GLN A 456 -8.25 -10.98 -0.59
CA GLN A 456 -7.22 -10.22 0.14
C GLN A 456 -6.14 -11.13 0.75
N ASN A 457 -6.53 -12.24 1.37
CA ASN A 457 -5.58 -13.19 1.95
C ASN A 457 -4.64 -13.80 0.89
N LEU A 458 -5.12 -14.04 -0.34
CA LEU A 458 -4.27 -14.54 -1.43
C LEU A 458 -3.21 -13.52 -1.81
N LEU A 459 -3.59 -12.26 -2.07
CA LEU A 459 -2.61 -11.20 -2.37
C LEU A 459 -1.63 -11.01 -1.21
N GLN A 460 -2.11 -11.04 0.03
CA GLN A 460 -1.27 -10.95 1.21
C GLN A 460 -0.27 -12.13 1.32
N THR A 461 -0.65 -13.33 0.86
CA THR A 461 0.23 -14.50 0.84
C THR A 461 1.42 -14.28 -0.10
N TYR A 462 1.21 -13.58 -1.22
CA TYR A 462 2.24 -13.31 -2.23
C TYR A 462 2.81 -11.88 -2.20
N GLN A 463 2.49 -11.08 -1.17
CA GLN A 463 2.86 -9.65 -1.08
C GLN A 463 4.37 -9.35 -1.17
N HIS A 464 5.24 -10.33 -0.88
CA HIS A 464 6.70 -10.17 -0.99
C HIS A 464 7.24 -10.42 -2.39
N GLN A 465 6.43 -11.09 -3.21
CA GLN A 465 6.74 -11.40 -4.60
C GLN A 465 5.96 -10.51 -5.55
N ILE A 466 4.83 -9.93 -5.15
CA ILE A 466 3.93 -9.20 -6.03
C ILE A 466 3.45 -7.93 -5.36
N HIS A 467 3.63 -6.82 -6.06
CA HIS A 467 3.23 -5.48 -5.69
C HIS A 467 1.93 -5.11 -6.41
N ASP A 468 0.89 -4.75 -5.65
CA ASP A 468 -0.30 -4.09 -6.19
C ASP A 468 -0.01 -2.59 -6.27
N LEU A 469 0.32 -2.14 -7.47
CA LEU A 469 0.88 -0.80 -7.68
C LEU A 469 -0.05 0.32 -7.21
N TRP A 470 -1.38 0.09 -7.19
CA TRP A 470 -2.31 1.10 -6.71
C TRP A 470 -2.23 1.26 -5.19
N SER A 471 -2.28 0.17 -4.43
CA SER A 471 -2.18 0.20 -2.97
C SER A 471 -0.79 0.60 -2.46
N ASP A 472 0.24 0.40 -3.28
CA ASP A 472 1.60 0.84 -2.96
C ASP A 472 1.75 2.37 -3.06
N ILE A 473 0.93 3.00 -3.90
CA ILE A 473 0.97 4.44 -4.17
C ILE A 473 -0.07 5.20 -3.35
N TYR A 474 -1.27 4.65 -3.18
CA TYR A 474 -2.41 5.34 -2.59
C TYR A 474 -2.93 4.67 -1.32
N ASP A 475 -3.27 5.49 -0.31
CA ASP A 475 -4.09 5.04 0.81
C ASP A 475 -5.49 4.70 0.31
N LEU A 476 -5.92 3.45 0.52
CA LEU A 476 -7.19 2.93 0.02
C LEU A 476 -8.40 3.57 0.71
N ASP A 477 -8.25 4.11 1.93
CA ASP A 477 -9.34 4.80 2.62
C ASP A 477 -9.64 6.17 1.98
N GLU A 478 -8.60 6.86 1.50
CA GLU A 478 -8.73 8.16 0.83
C GLU A 478 -8.98 8.01 -0.68
N ASN A 479 -8.24 7.10 -1.32
CA ASN A 479 -8.21 6.88 -2.76
C ASN A 479 -8.36 5.38 -3.08
N PRO A 480 -9.59 4.84 -2.93
CA PRO A 480 -9.86 3.40 -3.04
C PRO A 480 -9.67 2.83 -4.44
N GLY A 481 -9.45 3.67 -5.46
CA GLY A 481 -9.16 3.21 -6.81
C GLY A 481 -10.32 2.52 -7.52
N TYR A 482 -11.57 2.90 -7.24
CA TYR A 482 -12.74 2.24 -7.83
C TYR A 482 -12.75 2.40 -9.36
N THR A 483 -12.45 1.30 -10.06
CA THR A 483 -12.56 1.21 -11.52
C THR A 483 -13.99 0.86 -11.93
N PHE A 484 -14.74 0.21 -11.05
CA PHE A 484 -16.17 -0.03 -11.20
C PHE A 484 -16.95 0.76 -10.15
N ASP A 485 -17.72 1.78 -10.53
CA ASP A 485 -18.41 2.65 -9.57
C ASP A 485 -19.86 2.99 -9.99
N PRO A 486 -20.87 2.17 -9.63
CA PRO A 486 -22.29 2.41 -9.95
C PRO A 486 -22.87 3.72 -9.40
N SER A 487 -22.21 4.33 -8.41
CA SER A 487 -22.65 5.61 -7.83
C SER A 487 -22.38 6.79 -8.77
N ARG A 488 -21.29 6.72 -9.55
CA ARG A 488 -20.84 7.80 -10.46
C ARG A 488 -20.94 7.41 -11.94
N ASN A 489 -20.74 6.14 -12.26
CA ASN A 489 -20.78 5.61 -13.62
C ASN A 489 -22.21 5.14 -13.96
N ILE A 490 -22.78 5.74 -15.01
CA ILE A 490 -24.14 5.46 -15.47
C ILE A 490 -24.20 4.09 -16.16
N CYS A 491 -23.15 3.72 -16.90
CA CYS A 491 -23.08 2.46 -17.63
C CYS A 491 -23.08 1.28 -16.65
N SER A 492 -22.25 1.32 -15.62
CA SER A 492 -22.20 0.24 -14.60
C SER A 492 -23.48 0.10 -13.79
N ARG A 493 -24.19 1.20 -13.53
CA ARG A 493 -25.49 1.17 -12.87
C ARG A 493 -26.59 0.52 -13.71
N ILE A 494 -26.45 0.53 -15.05
CA ILE A 494 -27.40 -0.11 -15.96
C ILE A 494 -27.03 -1.58 -16.17
N THR A 495 -25.74 -1.89 -16.26
CA THR A 495 -25.24 -3.22 -16.63
C THR A 495 -25.15 -4.19 -15.46
N SER A 496 -25.30 -3.71 -14.22
CA SER A 496 -25.13 -4.52 -13.01
C SER A 496 -26.24 -4.33 -11.98
N ASP A 497 -26.62 -5.44 -11.34
CA ASP A 497 -27.49 -5.45 -10.15
C ASP A 497 -26.73 -5.08 -8.85
N PHE A 498 -25.39 -4.97 -8.92
CA PHE A 498 -24.53 -4.63 -7.80
C PHE A 498 -24.49 -3.12 -7.57
N SER A 499 -24.76 -2.67 -6.33
CA SER A 499 -24.72 -1.25 -5.96
C SER A 499 -23.40 -0.80 -5.32
N LEU A 500 -22.40 -1.68 -5.22
CA LEU A 500 -21.12 -1.40 -4.56
C LEU A 500 -20.08 -0.91 -5.57
N SER A 501 -19.29 0.09 -5.17
CA SER A 501 -18.12 0.57 -5.90
C SER A 501 -16.92 -0.32 -5.57
N LEU A 502 -16.19 -0.79 -6.58
CA LEU A 502 -15.19 -1.86 -6.50
C LEU A 502 -13.92 -1.52 -7.32
N ARG A 503 -12.76 -1.96 -6.84
CA ARG A 503 -11.47 -1.89 -7.54
C ARG A 503 -11.16 -3.22 -8.21
N LEU A 504 -11.68 -3.40 -9.42
CA LEU A 504 -11.62 -4.68 -10.14
C LEU A 504 -10.40 -4.79 -11.06
N ASP A 505 -9.97 -3.67 -11.63
CA ASP A 505 -8.81 -3.60 -12.52
C ASP A 505 -7.55 -3.28 -11.71
N ARG A 506 -6.44 -3.94 -12.04
CA ARG A 506 -5.18 -3.83 -11.27
C ARG A 506 -3.95 -3.91 -12.16
N TYR A 507 -2.85 -3.32 -11.68
CA TYR A 507 -1.49 -3.64 -12.12
C TYR A 507 -0.80 -4.38 -10.97
N LEU A 508 -0.49 -5.66 -11.18
CA LEU A 508 0.28 -6.47 -10.23
C LEU A 508 1.66 -6.73 -10.82
N LEU A 509 2.71 -6.20 -10.18
CA LEU A 509 4.08 -6.31 -10.67
C LEU A 509 4.89 -7.26 -9.79
N HIS A 510 5.54 -8.26 -10.38
CA HIS A 510 6.42 -9.15 -9.65
C HIS A 510 7.63 -8.37 -9.10
N ARG A 511 8.15 -8.72 -7.92
CA ARG A 511 9.34 -8.12 -7.34
C ARG A 511 10.57 -8.64 -8.07
N LEU A 512 11.32 -7.72 -8.65
CA LEU A 512 12.40 -8.05 -9.58
C LEU A 512 13.73 -7.76 -8.88
N PRO A 513 14.56 -8.77 -8.58
CA PRO A 513 15.86 -8.55 -7.94
C PRO A 513 16.79 -7.65 -8.80
N ASN A 514 16.61 -7.70 -10.12
CA ASN A 514 17.51 -7.09 -11.11
C ASN A 514 16.84 -5.98 -11.94
N LEU A 515 15.56 -5.68 -11.70
CA LEU A 515 14.84 -4.62 -12.40
C LEU A 515 14.27 -3.62 -11.40
N SER A 516 14.81 -2.42 -11.45
CA SER A 516 14.20 -1.26 -10.85
C SER A 516 13.05 -0.77 -11.71
N TYR A 517 12.04 -0.21 -11.06
CA TYR A 517 11.05 0.60 -11.74
C TYR A 517 10.70 1.83 -10.91
N SER A 518 10.33 2.91 -11.58
CA SER A 518 9.73 4.08 -10.94
C SER A 518 8.43 4.43 -11.66
N ILE A 519 7.38 4.66 -10.88
CA ILE A 519 6.06 5.01 -11.40
C ILE A 519 5.97 6.53 -11.49
N GLU A 520 5.82 7.04 -12.70
CA GLU A 520 5.63 8.47 -12.96
C GLU A 520 4.16 8.86 -12.71
N HIS A 521 3.25 8.04 -13.22
CA HIS A 521 1.80 8.24 -13.11
C HIS A 521 1.05 6.91 -13.02
N LEU A 522 0.04 6.84 -12.15
CA LEU A 522 -0.95 5.77 -12.11
C LEU A 522 -2.33 6.39 -11.83
N ASN A 523 -3.19 6.44 -12.85
CA ASN A 523 -4.45 7.19 -12.82
C ASN A 523 -5.63 6.38 -13.38
N ILE A 524 -6.83 6.69 -12.88
CA ILE A 524 -8.08 6.27 -13.49
C ILE A 524 -8.44 7.24 -14.61
N VAL A 525 -8.75 6.71 -15.79
CA VAL A 525 -9.10 7.48 -16.99
C VAL A 525 -10.46 7.04 -17.55
N GLY A 526 -11.09 7.89 -18.38
CA GLY A 526 -12.44 7.63 -18.90
C GLY A 526 -13.58 8.00 -17.93
N LEU A 527 -13.30 8.87 -16.95
CA LEU A 527 -14.31 9.39 -16.00
C LEU A 527 -15.38 10.26 -16.66
N GLU A 528 -15.08 10.82 -17.82
CA GLU A 528 -15.98 11.73 -18.55
C GLU A 528 -17.17 10.99 -19.14
N THR A 529 -18.31 11.67 -19.14
CA THR A 529 -19.52 11.20 -19.79
C THR A 529 -19.62 11.73 -21.22
N ILE A 530 -20.06 10.87 -22.12
CA ILE A 530 -20.42 11.17 -23.49
C ILE A 530 -21.80 11.81 -23.52
N VAL A 531 -21.93 12.92 -24.24
CA VAL A 531 -23.24 13.50 -24.56
C VAL A 531 -23.89 12.67 -25.66
N ILE A 532 -24.97 11.96 -25.32
CA ILE A 532 -25.71 11.12 -26.27
C ILE A 532 -26.76 11.94 -27.00
N ASP A 533 -27.44 12.81 -26.27
CA ASP A 533 -28.44 13.73 -26.80
C ASP A 533 -28.34 15.07 -26.08
N ALA A 534 -27.88 16.09 -26.82
CA ALA A 534 -27.69 17.44 -26.31
C ALA A 534 -29.02 18.16 -26.01
N THR A 535 -30.14 17.70 -26.59
CA THR A 535 -31.45 18.31 -26.39
C THR A 535 -32.14 17.84 -25.11
N ASP A 536 -31.95 16.57 -24.76
CA ASP A 536 -32.49 15.94 -23.54
C ASP A 536 -31.47 15.87 -22.37
N ASN A 537 -30.27 16.43 -22.56
CA ASN A 537 -29.16 16.37 -21.60
C ASN A 537 -28.87 14.92 -21.13
N LYS A 538 -28.91 13.96 -22.07
CA LYS A 538 -28.62 12.54 -21.79
C LYS A 538 -27.12 12.28 -21.91
N HIS A 539 -26.57 11.67 -20.86
CA HIS A 539 -25.14 11.38 -20.72
C HIS A 539 -24.92 9.89 -20.47
N MET A 540 -23.80 9.35 -20.95
CA MET A 540 -23.39 7.96 -20.73
C MET A 540 -21.88 7.86 -20.54
N ASN A 541 -21.39 7.01 -19.65
CA ASN A 541 -19.94 6.77 -19.53
C ASN A 541 -19.44 5.86 -20.66
N GLN A 542 -18.15 5.92 -20.95
CA GLN A 542 -17.54 5.20 -22.08
C GLN A 542 -17.60 3.68 -21.92
N SER A 543 -17.41 3.17 -20.70
CA SER A 543 -17.59 1.76 -20.33
C SER A 543 -18.13 1.68 -18.90
N ASP A 544 -18.55 0.50 -18.45
CA ASP A 544 -18.93 0.26 -17.05
C ASP A 544 -17.71 0.17 -16.11
N HIS A 545 -16.53 -0.06 -16.68
CA HIS A 545 -15.25 0.15 -16.03
C HIS A 545 -14.59 1.44 -16.51
N TYR A 546 -13.94 2.14 -15.61
CA TYR A 546 -12.93 3.16 -15.95
C TYR A 546 -11.59 2.48 -16.25
N ALA A 547 -10.83 3.03 -17.18
CA ALA A 547 -9.52 2.49 -17.54
C ALA A 547 -8.45 2.85 -16.49
N LEU A 548 -7.39 2.04 -16.42
CA LEU A 548 -6.19 2.35 -15.64
C LEU A 548 -5.01 2.65 -16.54
N GLN A 549 -4.47 3.87 -16.42
CA GLN A 549 -3.25 4.31 -17.09
C GLN A 549 -2.07 4.22 -16.13
N LEU A 550 -0.99 3.56 -16.57
CA LEU A 550 0.29 3.48 -15.86
C LEU A 550 1.41 4.02 -16.74
N ILE A 551 2.24 4.91 -16.21
CA ILE A 551 3.50 5.34 -16.83
C ILE A 551 4.62 4.91 -15.89
N VAL A 552 5.46 4.01 -16.37
CA VAL A 552 6.54 3.40 -15.59
C VAL A 552 7.86 3.52 -16.34
N ASN A 553 8.92 3.80 -15.59
CA ASN A 553 10.29 3.78 -16.08
C ASN A 553 10.97 2.51 -15.58
N PHE A 554 11.25 1.57 -16.48
CA PHE A 554 12.01 0.35 -16.22
C PHE A 554 13.51 0.62 -16.28
N ARG A 555 14.26 0.18 -15.27
CA ARG A 555 15.72 0.29 -15.23
C ARG A 555 16.33 -1.04 -14.83
N VAL A 556 16.95 -1.73 -15.78
CA VAL A 556 17.69 -2.95 -15.46
C VAL A 556 18.97 -2.59 -14.73
N ARG A 557 19.18 -3.17 -13.56
CA ARG A 557 20.43 -2.99 -12.84
C ARG A 557 21.52 -3.77 -13.55
N SER A 558 22.58 -3.07 -13.91
CA SER A 558 23.79 -3.69 -14.42
C SER A 558 24.83 -3.75 -13.32
N ILE A 559 25.59 -4.84 -13.33
CA ILE A 559 26.81 -4.94 -12.53
C ILE A 559 27.89 -4.10 -13.23
N SER A 560 28.65 -3.36 -12.44
CA SER A 560 29.58 -2.33 -12.86
C SER A 560 30.92 -2.55 -12.16
N HIS A 561 32.01 -2.60 -12.91
CA HIS A 561 33.36 -2.64 -12.33
C HIS A 561 33.74 -1.33 -11.64
N ARG A 562 32.92 -0.28 -11.79
CA ARG A 562 33.09 1.04 -11.18
C ARG A 562 32.55 1.10 -9.75
N SER A 563 31.99 0.03 -9.21
CA SER A 563 31.50 -0.04 -7.84
C SER A 563 31.87 -1.35 -7.16
N ALA A 564 32.09 -1.28 -5.84
CA ALA A 564 32.43 -2.42 -5.00
C ALA A 564 31.82 -2.28 -3.61
N LEU A 565 31.42 -3.39 -3.00
CA LEU A 565 31.26 -3.47 -1.56
C LEU A 565 32.54 -3.98 -0.94
N SER A 566 33.09 -3.25 0.03
CA SER A 566 34.38 -3.59 0.64
C SER A 566 34.43 -3.26 2.13
N PHE A 567 35.28 -3.98 2.86
CA PHE A 567 35.79 -3.51 4.15
C PHE A 567 37.01 -2.63 3.95
N MET A 568 37.17 -1.64 4.82
CA MET A 568 38.34 -0.77 4.83
C MET A 568 38.92 -0.71 6.24
N PRO A 569 40.25 -0.85 6.40
CA PRO A 569 40.88 -0.63 7.69
C PRO A 569 40.78 0.87 8.07
N PRO A 570 40.73 1.20 9.37
CA PRO A 570 40.88 2.56 9.85
C PRO A 570 42.15 3.25 9.34
N MET A 571 42.09 4.58 9.16
CA MET A 571 43.16 5.34 8.51
C MET A 571 44.50 5.35 9.27
N ASN A 572 44.50 5.15 10.59
CA ASN A 572 45.73 4.99 11.36
C ASN A 572 46.51 3.72 11.01
N ILE A 573 45.89 2.74 10.37
CA ILE A 573 46.53 1.48 9.92
C ILE A 573 47.03 1.60 8.48
N TRP A 574 46.53 2.57 7.71
CA TRP A 574 46.88 2.73 6.30
C TRP A 574 48.39 2.86 6.06
N PRO A 575 49.20 3.61 6.84
CA PRO A 575 50.63 3.71 6.58
C PRO A 575 51.33 2.34 6.50
N SER A 576 50.96 1.40 7.37
CA SER A 576 51.55 0.05 7.39
C SER A 576 51.23 -0.73 6.12
N VAL A 577 50.00 -0.65 5.62
CA VAL A 577 49.57 -1.34 4.39
C VAL A 577 50.08 -0.62 3.14
N GLN A 578 49.94 0.70 3.09
CA GLN A 578 50.25 1.53 1.93
C GLN A 578 51.74 1.57 1.62
N SER A 579 52.61 1.41 2.63
CA SER A 579 54.07 1.30 2.40
C SER A 579 54.46 0.16 1.46
N PHE A 580 53.70 -0.95 1.47
CA PHE A 580 53.87 -2.05 0.52
C PHE A 580 53.23 -1.72 -0.83
N ARG A 581 51.98 -1.22 -0.82
CA ARG A 581 51.21 -0.93 -2.02
C ARG A 581 51.85 0.15 -2.91
N GLU A 582 52.36 1.23 -2.32
CA GLU A 582 53.05 2.29 -3.07
C GLU A 582 54.21 1.74 -3.90
N LYS A 583 54.87 0.69 -3.43
CA LYS A 583 56.04 0.09 -4.09
C LYS A 583 55.67 -1.01 -5.09
N TYR A 584 54.60 -1.77 -4.83
CA TYR A 584 54.34 -3.03 -5.52
C TYR A 584 52.94 -3.15 -6.17
N ASP A 585 52.01 -2.24 -5.87
CA ASP A 585 50.64 -2.25 -6.40
C ASP A 585 50.45 -1.11 -7.43
N PRO A 586 50.35 -1.41 -8.74
CA PRO A 586 50.11 -0.38 -9.76
C PRO A 586 48.76 0.32 -9.59
N LEU A 587 47.80 -0.28 -8.88
CA LEU A 587 46.48 0.26 -8.60
C LEU A 587 46.43 1.07 -7.29
N PHE A 588 47.59 1.32 -6.65
CA PHE A 588 47.72 2.08 -5.41
C PHE A 588 46.97 3.42 -5.42
N ASN A 589 47.07 4.19 -6.51
CA ASN A 589 46.41 5.50 -6.63
C ASN A 589 44.90 5.40 -6.91
N GLN A 590 44.42 4.24 -7.36
CA GLN A 590 43.02 4.03 -7.72
C GLN A 590 42.20 3.49 -6.55
N TRP A 591 42.76 2.55 -5.78
CA TRP A 591 42.05 1.88 -4.70
C TRP A 591 42.61 2.29 -3.32
N PRO A 592 41.76 2.66 -2.35
CA PRO A 592 42.20 2.68 -0.95
C PRO A 592 42.54 1.25 -0.47
N PRO A 593 43.22 1.07 0.67
CA PRO A 593 43.37 -0.24 1.29
C PRO A 593 41.99 -0.84 1.57
N HIS A 594 41.73 -2.05 1.09
CA HIS A 594 40.39 -2.65 1.17
C HIS A 594 40.43 -4.19 1.13
N ILE A 595 39.34 -4.80 1.57
CA ILE A 595 39.02 -6.22 1.37
C ILE A 595 37.68 -6.24 0.64
N ASN A 596 37.65 -6.71 -0.61
CA ASN A 596 36.40 -6.75 -1.38
C ASN A 596 35.47 -7.84 -0.85
N LEU A 597 34.22 -7.45 -0.60
CA LEU A 597 33.10 -8.36 -0.35
C LEU A 597 32.42 -8.74 -1.66
N LEU A 598 32.02 -7.76 -2.46
CA LEU A 598 31.44 -7.96 -3.79
C LEU A 598 32.06 -6.95 -4.75
N TRP A 599 32.75 -7.46 -5.78
CA TRP A 599 33.23 -6.67 -6.90
C TRP A 599 33.26 -7.57 -8.15
N PRO A 600 32.73 -7.13 -9.30
CA PRO A 600 31.99 -5.88 -9.50
C PRO A 600 30.63 -5.85 -8.73
N PHE A 601 30.07 -4.66 -8.50
CA PHE A 601 28.78 -4.48 -7.80
C PHE A 601 27.81 -3.62 -8.63
N PHE A 602 26.63 -3.22 -8.13
CA PHE A 602 25.63 -2.49 -8.93
C PHE A 602 26.11 -1.11 -9.38
N ASP A 603 25.66 -0.65 -10.55
CA ASP A 603 25.88 0.74 -10.97
C ASP A 603 24.98 1.70 -10.16
N PHE A 604 25.58 2.62 -9.40
CA PHE A 604 24.86 3.58 -8.55
C PHE A 604 24.79 4.96 -9.18
N ASN A 605 23.57 5.48 -9.29
CA ASN A 605 23.31 6.83 -9.79
C ASN A 605 22.90 7.80 -8.67
N ASP A 606 23.08 7.41 -7.41
CA ASP A 606 22.61 8.13 -6.22
C ASP A 606 21.12 8.46 -6.31
N THR A 607 20.36 7.51 -6.85
CA THR A 607 18.91 7.62 -7.00
C THR A 607 18.22 6.99 -5.79
N GLU A 608 16.98 7.41 -5.53
CA GLU A 608 16.19 6.78 -4.47
C GLU A 608 15.97 5.29 -4.70
N ASP A 609 16.01 4.84 -5.96
CA ASP A 609 15.95 3.42 -6.25
C ASP A 609 17.14 2.68 -5.63
N ASP A 610 18.34 3.25 -5.74
CA ASP A 610 19.53 2.68 -5.13
C ASP A 610 19.38 2.62 -3.60
N GLU A 611 18.78 3.66 -3.00
CA GLU A 611 18.53 3.74 -1.56
C GLU A 611 17.49 2.72 -1.10
N GLU A 612 16.35 2.63 -1.78
CA GLU A 612 15.22 1.76 -1.39
C GLU A 612 15.48 0.27 -1.65
N ASN A 613 16.19 -0.05 -2.73
CA ASN A 613 16.27 -1.42 -3.22
C ASN A 613 17.69 -2.00 -3.21
N ILE A 614 18.71 -1.23 -2.81
CA ILE A 614 20.07 -1.74 -2.59
C ILE A 614 20.53 -1.42 -1.17
N LEU A 615 20.57 -0.14 -0.80
CA LEU A 615 21.13 0.28 0.47
C LEU A 615 20.24 -0.07 1.65
N LEU A 616 18.92 0.08 1.54
CA LEU A 616 17.98 -0.28 2.59
C LEU A 616 17.96 -1.78 2.87
N PRO A 617 17.82 -2.69 1.88
CA PRO A 617 17.94 -4.14 2.13
C PRO A 617 19.28 -4.51 2.75
N LEU A 618 20.38 -3.92 2.27
CA LEU A 618 21.70 -4.15 2.84
C LEU A 618 21.80 -3.65 4.29
N ARG A 619 21.26 -2.46 4.59
CA ARG A 619 21.21 -1.92 5.95
C ARG A 619 20.37 -2.81 6.88
N LEU A 620 19.23 -3.28 6.42
CA LEU A 620 18.33 -4.16 7.18
C LEU A 620 18.97 -5.51 7.49
N LEU A 621 19.76 -6.07 6.57
CA LEU A 621 20.61 -7.24 6.83
C LEU A 621 21.68 -6.91 7.88
N LEU A 622 22.48 -5.88 7.65
CA LEU A 622 23.65 -5.56 8.49
C LEU A 622 23.26 -5.14 9.92
N ALA A 623 22.05 -4.59 10.12
CA ALA A 623 21.48 -4.31 11.43
C ALA A 623 21.34 -5.57 12.32
N GLN A 624 21.34 -6.76 11.72
CA GLN A 624 21.27 -8.04 12.43
C GLN A 624 22.66 -8.59 12.80
N TYR A 625 23.71 -8.07 12.17
CA TYR A 625 25.09 -8.46 12.43
C TYR A 625 25.71 -7.55 13.49
N LYS A 626 26.51 -8.14 14.37
CA LYS A 626 27.34 -7.38 15.31
C LYS A 626 28.60 -6.89 14.62
N SER A 627 29.03 -5.68 14.94
CA SER A 627 30.40 -5.26 14.61
C SER A 627 31.41 -6.25 15.17
N PHE A 628 32.48 -6.48 14.44
CA PHE A 628 33.51 -7.48 14.76
C PHE A 628 34.91 -6.96 14.43
N ASP A 629 35.95 -7.62 14.92
CA ASP A 629 37.33 -7.28 14.59
C ASP A 629 37.86 -8.27 13.55
N ILE A 630 38.64 -7.77 12.59
CA ILE A 630 39.41 -8.60 11.66
C ILE A 630 40.86 -8.65 12.13
N GLU A 631 41.45 -9.84 12.07
CA GLU A 631 42.89 -10.05 12.26
C GLU A 631 43.55 -10.48 10.94
N ILE A 632 44.65 -9.81 10.59
CA ILE A 632 45.55 -10.17 9.49
C ILE A 632 46.85 -10.66 10.12
N ASN A 633 47.19 -11.92 9.90
CA ASN A 633 48.34 -12.56 10.55
C ASN A 633 49.43 -13.02 9.58
N GLU A 634 49.15 -13.09 8.27
CA GLU A 634 50.10 -13.55 7.28
C GLU A 634 50.05 -12.75 5.97
N ILE A 635 51.19 -12.70 5.28
CA ILE A 635 51.28 -12.28 3.88
C ILE A 635 51.38 -13.54 3.04
N ASN A 636 50.51 -13.66 2.04
CA ASN A 636 50.43 -14.82 1.16
C ASN A 636 50.45 -14.36 -0.31
N SER A 637 50.46 -15.33 -1.23
CA SER A 637 50.62 -15.04 -2.65
C SER A 637 49.93 -16.06 -3.53
N LEU A 638 49.29 -15.61 -4.61
CA LEU A 638 48.79 -16.45 -5.70
C LEU A 638 49.84 -16.46 -6.81
N GLU A 639 50.50 -17.60 -7.01
CA GLU A 639 51.60 -17.73 -7.97
C GLU A 639 51.14 -17.60 -9.42
N ASP A 640 50.01 -18.22 -9.77
CA ASP A 640 49.44 -18.20 -11.13
C ASP A 640 48.96 -16.80 -11.54
N ALA A 641 48.49 -16.00 -10.58
CA ALA A 641 48.00 -14.64 -10.82
C ALA A 641 49.08 -13.56 -10.57
N HIS A 642 50.25 -13.93 -10.06
CA HIS A 642 51.32 -13.00 -9.66
C HIS A 642 50.84 -11.91 -8.69
N ILE A 643 49.99 -12.30 -7.72
CA ILE A 643 49.43 -11.40 -6.70
C ILE A 643 50.07 -11.70 -5.34
N THR A 644 50.36 -10.66 -4.57
CA THR A 644 50.70 -10.75 -3.15
C THR A 644 49.65 -10.00 -2.34
N PHE A 645 49.17 -10.62 -1.27
CA PHE A 645 48.08 -10.10 -0.45
C PHE A 645 48.30 -10.41 1.03
N MET A 646 47.68 -9.59 1.87
CA MET A 646 47.52 -9.85 3.29
C MET A 646 46.30 -10.75 3.49
N LYS A 647 46.49 -11.89 4.18
CA LYS A 647 45.43 -12.87 4.44
C LYS A 647 44.93 -12.74 5.87
N LEU A 648 43.61 -12.89 6.00
CA LEU A 648 42.92 -12.89 7.27
C LEU A 648 43.18 -14.21 8.02
N ASP A 649 43.07 -14.20 9.34
CA ASP A 649 43.04 -15.44 10.12
C ASP A 649 41.81 -16.31 9.76
N GLU A 650 41.81 -17.56 10.20
CA GLU A 650 40.75 -18.53 9.84
C GLU A 650 39.37 -18.08 10.34
N ASN A 651 39.27 -17.50 11.55
CA ASN A 651 38.00 -17.09 12.11
C ASN A 651 37.42 -15.90 11.35
N SER A 652 38.24 -14.88 11.08
CA SER A 652 37.80 -13.72 10.28
C SER A 652 37.44 -14.14 8.85
N THR A 653 38.19 -15.08 8.26
CA THR A 653 37.92 -15.60 6.91
C THR A 653 36.54 -16.26 6.83
N GLU A 654 36.21 -17.15 7.76
CA GLU A 654 34.93 -17.87 7.76
C GLU A 654 33.76 -16.92 7.97
N TYR A 655 33.90 -15.97 8.90
CA TYR A 655 32.86 -14.97 9.18
C TYR A 655 32.57 -14.09 7.96
N VAL A 656 33.62 -13.62 7.27
CA VAL A 656 33.50 -12.80 6.07
C VAL A 656 32.91 -13.57 4.89
N LYS A 657 33.23 -14.86 4.75
CA LYS A 657 32.61 -15.74 3.74
C LYS A 657 31.11 -15.92 3.99
N GLN A 658 30.73 -16.18 5.24
CA GLN A 658 29.32 -16.30 5.61
C GLN A 658 28.56 -15.01 5.29
N LEU A 659 29.14 -13.84 5.60
CA LEU A 659 28.53 -12.56 5.27
C LEU A 659 28.42 -12.34 3.76
N HIS A 660 29.45 -12.68 2.98
CA HIS A 660 29.43 -12.61 1.52
C HIS A 660 28.26 -13.40 0.93
N GLU A 661 28.08 -14.66 1.34
CA GLU A 661 26.97 -15.49 0.86
C GLU A 661 25.60 -14.90 1.21
N ASN A 662 25.44 -14.40 2.43
CA ASN A 662 24.17 -13.79 2.86
C ASN A 662 23.87 -12.48 2.12
N ILE A 663 24.89 -11.69 1.77
CA ILE A 663 24.70 -10.50 0.92
C ILE A 663 24.33 -10.92 -0.51
N LYS A 664 24.95 -11.95 -1.08
CA LYS A 664 24.58 -12.46 -2.43
C LYS A 664 23.11 -12.89 -2.50
N GLN A 665 22.61 -13.55 -1.47
CA GLN A 665 21.22 -14.04 -1.41
C GLN A 665 20.19 -12.90 -1.55
N ILE A 666 20.48 -11.70 -1.02
CA ILE A 666 19.59 -10.53 -1.13
C ILE A 666 19.47 -10.01 -2.57
N PHE A 667 20.51 -10.22 -3.39
CA PHE A 667 20.64 -9.61 -4.72
C PHE A 667 20.58 -10.62 -5.88
N SER A 668 20.05 -11.82 -5.65
CA SER A 668 20.00 -12.97 -6.56
C SER A 668 21.37 -13.62 -6.87
N GLN A 669 21.43 -14.95 -6.71
CA GLN A 669 22.67 -15.75 -6.88
C GLN A 669 23.23 -15.67 -8.31
N ASP A 670 22.36 -15.69 -9.33
CA ASP A 670 22.74 -15.76 -10.75
C ASP A 670 23.60 -14.56 -11.22
N LEU A 671 23.48 -13.40 -10.57
CA LEU A 671 24.23 -12.19 -10.92
C LEU A 671 25.72 -12.28 -10.57
N PHE A 672 26.06 -12.97 -9.48
CA PHE A 672 27.41 -12.96 -8.89
C PHE A 672 28.09 -14.35 -8.91
N ASP A 673 27.52 -15.34 -9.61
CA ASP A 673 27.91 -16.76 -9.56
C ASP A 673 28.98 -17.21 -10.57
N LYS A 674 29.85 -16.30 -11.01
CA LYS A 674 30.90 -16.66 -11.98
C LYS A 674 32.13 -17.35 -11.38
N GLU A 675 32.32 -17.42 -10.05
CA GLU A 675 33.45 -18.12 -9.43
C GLU A 675 33.11 -18.84 -8.11
N ASN A 676 33.51 -20.12 -7.99
CA ASN A 676 33.15 -21.03 -6.91
C ASN A 676 34.00 -20.91 -5.61
N ASN A 677 34.86 -19.89 -5.46
CA ASN A 677 35.70 -19.78 -4.27
C ASN A 677 36.07 -18.32 -3.93
N TYR A 678 35.23 -17.65 -3.15
CA TYR A 678 35.53 -16.33 -2.60
C TYR A 678 36.65 -16.41 -1.55
N HIS A 679 37.69 -15.60 -1.69
CA HIS A 679 38.83 -15.55 -0.78
C HIS A 679 39.06 -14.11 -0.29
N PRO A 680 38.57 -13.73 0.91
CA PRO A 680 38.77 -12.39 1.43
C PRO A 680 40.26 -12.13 1.65
N CYS A 681 40.77 -11.07 1.05
CA CYS A 681 42.15 -10.66 1.20
C CYS A 681 42.34 -9.17 0.86
N MET A 682 43.46 -8.61 1.28
CA MET A 682 43.86 -7.24 0.96
C MET A 682 45.10 -7.26 0.07
N THR A 683 44.93 -6.91 -1.20
CA THR A 683 46.03 -6.90 -2.17
C THR A 683 47.08 -5.86 -1.81
N ILE A 684 48.34 -6.29 -1.77
CA ILE A 684 49.48 -5.42 -1.48
C ILE A 684 50.49 -5.31 -2.63
N GLY A 685 50.38 -6.17 -3.65
CA GLY A 685 51.18 -6.07 -4.85
C GLY A 685 50.65 -6.91 -6.02
N LEU A 686 50.83 -6.40 -7.24
CA LEU A 686 50.48 -7.05 -8.50
C LEU A 686 51.69 -6.94 -9.44
N PHE A 687 52.16 -8.07 -9.95
CA PHE A 687 53.43 -8.13 -10.67
C PHE A 687 53.25 -8.58 -12.13
N ASP A 688 54.02 -7.95 -13.03
CA ASP A 688 54.04 -8.27 -14.46
C ASP A 688 54.77 -9.58 -14.80
N SER A 689 55.46 -10.19 -13.83
CA SER A 689 56.30 -11.36 -14.07
C SER A 689 56.51 -12.19 -12.82
N ALA A 690 56.45 -13.52 -12.99
CA ALA A 690 56.75 -14.51 -11.94
C ALA A 690 58.11 -14.29 -11.26
N LYS A 691 59.11 -13.79 -12.00
CA LYS A 691 60.45 -13.52 -11.44
C LYS A 691 60.44 -12.41 -10.40
N LYS A 692 59.78 -11.28 -10.68
CA LYS A 692 59.66 -10.16 -9.71
C LYS A 692 58.80 -10.57 -8.53
N HIS A 693 57.68 -11.26 -8.80
CA HIS A 693 56.79 -11.80 -7.76
C HIS A 693 57.55 -12.70 -6.78
N ASN A 694 58.30 -13.70 -7.27
CA ASN A 694 59.06 -14.61 -6.42
C ASN A 694 60.17 -13.92 -5.61
N GLN A 695 60.84 -12.91 -6.18
CA GLN A 695 61.81 -12.10 -5.44
C GLN A 695 61.17 -11.36 -4.27
N VAL A 696 60.05 -10.67 -4.52
CA VAL A 696 59.36 -9.87 -3.50
C VAL A 696 58.67 -10.75 -2.45
N LYS A 697 58.04 -11.86 -2.86
CA LYS A 697 57.44 -12.86 -1.97
C LYS A 697 58.41 -13.34 -0.87
N SER A 698 59.67 -13.58 -1.23
CA SER A 698 60.69 -14.04 -0.28
C SER A 698 61.16 -12.98 0.73
N LEU A 699 60.85 -11.70 0.49
CA LEU A 699 61.30 -10.56 1.29
C LEU A 699 60.20 -9.99 2.20
N LEU A 700 58.93 -10.31 1.92
CA LEU A 700 57.78 -9.79 2.64
C LEU A 700 57.37 -10.73 3.76
N THR A 701 57.49 -10.26 5.00
CA THR A 701 56.94 -10.92 6.18
C THR A 701 56.18 -9.89 7.00
N LEU A 702 55.04 -10.29 7.55
CA LEU A 702 54.32 -9.46 8.51
C LEU A 702 55.08 -9.49 9.84
N ALA A 703 55.50 -8.31 10.34
CA ALA A 703 56.29 -8.24 11.57
C ALA A 703 55.44 -8.55 12.82
N GLU A 704 54.20 -8.06 12.84
CA GLU A 704 53.20 -8.32 13.89
C GLU A 704 51.81 -8.42 13.22
N PRO A 705 50.88 -9.20 13.78
CA PRO A 705 49.50 -9.24 13.29
C PRO A 705 48.84 -7.85 13.33
N ILE A 706 48.06 -7.53 12.31
CA ILE A 706 47.30 -6.29 12.21
C ILE A 706 45.85 -6.60 12.57
N GLN A 707 45.33 -5.96 13.62
CA GLN A 707 43.94 -6.12 14.04
C GLN A 707 43.19 -4.79 13.95
N PHE A 708 41.95 -4.82 13.45
CA PHE A 708 41.11 -3.62 13.40
C PHE A 708 39.61 -3.90 13.43
N PRO A 709 38.80 -2.96 13.93
CA PRO A 709 37.36 -3.11 13.98
C PRO A 709 36.70 -2.87 12.62
N VAL A 710 35.74 -3.71 12.29
CA VAL A 710 34.80 -3.54 11.18
C VAL A 710 33.47 -3.05 11.74
N ARG A 711 33.19 -1.78 11.50
CA ARG A 711 31.95 -1.09 11.90
C ARG A 711 31.02 -0.78 10.73
N TYR A 712 31.56 -0.74 9.51
CA TYR A 712 30.84 -0.38 8.29
C TYR A 712 31.27 -1.27 7.12
N ILE A 713 30.32 -1.59 6.25
CA ILE A 713 30.62 -1.89 4.85
C ILE A 713 30.69 -0.58 4.07
N HIS A 714 31.69 -0.48 3.21
CA HIS A 714 31.90 0.70 2.37
C HIS A 714 31.45 0.36 0.95
N LEU A 715 30.53 1.16 0.42
CA LEU A 715 30.25 1.18 -1.00
C LEU A 715 31.26 2.11 -1.66
N LEU A 716 32.19 1.54 -2.41
CA LEU A 716 33.17 2.26 -3.20
C LEU A 716 32.63 2.52 -4.60
N ARG A 717 32.89 3.71 -5.15
CA ARG A 717 32.47 4.09 -6.50
C ARG A 717 33.52 4.93 -7.24
N GLN A 718 33.57 4.83 -8.57
CA GLN A 718 34.27 5.76 -9.48
C GLN A 718 33.26 6.72 -10.12
N THR A 719 33.56 8.02 -10.16
CA THR A 719 32.66 9.05 -10.74
C THR A 719 32.72 9.15 -12.26
N SER A 720 33.72 8.54 -12.92
CA SER A 720 33.92 8.68 -14.37
C SER A 720 34.23 7.34 -15.03
N ASN A 721 34.08 7.29 -16.36
CA ASN A 721 34.47 6.13 -17.17
C ASN A 721 35.98 6.06 -17.47
N ASP A 722 36.79 6.97 -16.93
CA ASP A 722 38.25 6.87 -17.03
C ASP A 722 38.75 5.91 -15.95
N ASP A 723 39.34 4.79 -16.38
CA ASP A 723 39.92 3.75 -15.51
C ASP A 723 41.00 4.30 -14.56
N ARG A 724 41.48 5.53 -14.78
CA ARG A 724 42.43 6.20 -13.88
C ARG A 724 41.76 6.92 -12.70
N THR A 725 40.43 7.03 -12.69
CA THR A 725 39.73 7.68 -11.57
C THR A 725 39.74 6.83 -10.31
N ARG A 726 39.95 7.49 -9.18
CA ARG A 726 40.07 6.85 -7.87
C ARG A 726 38.69 6.42 -7.36
N PHE A 727 38.63 5.25 -6.73
CA PHE A 727 37.49 4.82 -5.93
C PHE A 727 37.38 5.69 -4.67
N HIS A 728 36.18 6.22 -4.47
CA HIS A 728 35.81 7.01 -3.31
C HIS A 728 34.71 6.30 -2.52
N ILE A 729 34.53 6.67 -1.25
CA ILE A 729 33.45 6.10 -0.44
C ILE A 729 32.17 6.84 -0.80
N ALA A 730 31.21 6.14 -1.41
CA ALA A 730 29.89 6.69 -1.70
C ALA A 730 28.97 6.59 -0.48
N TYR A 731 28.98 5.43 0.19
CA TYR A 731 28.16 5.17 1.37
C TYR A 731 28.94 4.33 2.40
N GLN A 732 28.69 4.61 3.69
CA GLN A 732 29.09 3.78 4.82
C GLN A 732 27.85 3.16 5.44
N ILE A 733 27.73 1.84 5.34
CA ILE A 733 26.55 1.11 5.79
C ILE A 733 26.89 0.42 7.11
N PRO A 734 26.30 0.85 8.23
CA PRO A 734 26.67 0.40 9.56
C PRO A 734 26.19 -1.03 9.83
N PHE A 735 27.07 -1.79 10.50
CA PHE A 735 26.68 -2.95 11.29
C PHE A 735 25.92 -2.51 12.54
N ASP A 736 25.44 -3.49 13.29
CA ASP A 736 24.64 -3.32 14.49
C ASP A 736 23.29 -2.69 14.24
N SER A 737 22.36 -3.09 15.10
CA SER A 737 21.05 -2.51 15.10
C SER A 737 21.16 -1.05 15.57
N VAL A 738 21.89 -0.80 16.65
CA VAL A 738 22.19 0.54 17.18
C VAL A 738 23.48 1.08 16.56
N LEU A 739 23.45 2.32 16.04
CA LEU A 739 24.68 2.97 15.60
C LEU A 739 25.67 3.08 16.75
N GLN A 740 26.94 2.82 16.47
CA GLN A 740 27.98 2.96 17.48
C GLN A 740 28.04 4.42 17.97
N PRO A 741 28.13 4.64 19.30
CA PRO A 741 28.21 5.97 19.87
C PRO A 741 29.51 6.67 19.49
N ILE A 742 29.40 7.94 19.10
CA ILE A 742 30.55 8.77 18.78
C ILE A 742 31.38 9.08 20.04
N GLY A 743 32.71 9.11 19.89
CA GLY A 743 33.64 9.45 20.98
C GLY A 743 34.08 8.28 21.88
N LEU A 744 33.52 7.07 21.71
CA LEU A 744 33.90 5.88 22.50
C LEU A 744 34.91 4.96 21.81
N ASP A 745 34.99 5.01 20.48
CA ASP A 745 35.94 4.23 19.69
C ASP A 745 37.29 4.96 19.57
N SER A 746 38.40 4.20 19.63
CA SER A 746 39.77 4.71 19.44
C SER A 746 40.12 5.01 17.98
N TYR A 747 39.23 4.69 17.04
CA TYR A 747 39.43 4.78 15.60
C TYR A 747 38.47 5.84 15.04
N SER A 748 38.84 7.11 15.14
CA SER A 748 37.99 8.22 14.71
C SER A 748 38.24 8.56 13.22
N ASN A 749 37.15 8.66 12.44
CA ASN A 749 37.20 9.16 11.04
C ASN A 749 37.31 10.69 10.98
N ILE A 750 37.80 11.32 12.05
CA ILE A 750 37.87 12.76 12.21
C ILE A 750 39.24 13.19 12.71
N SER A 751 39.57 14.46 12.49
CA SER A 751 40.83 15.03 12.95
C SER A 751 40.95 15.06 14.47
N PHE A 752 42.19 14.98 14.97
CA PHE A 752 42.45 15.07 16.40
C PHE A 752 41.90 16.38 16.99
N GLU A 753 42.02 17.48 16.25
CA GLU A 753 41.49 18.79 16.64
C GLU A 753 39.97 18.78 16.78
N LEU A 754 39.26 18.13 15.84
CA LEU A 754 37.80 17.99 15.91
C LEU A 754 37.39 17.12 17.10
N GLN A 755 38.07 16.00 17.30
CA GLN A 755 37.81 15.12 18.44
C GLN A 755 38.07 15.83 19.78
N GLU A 756 39.15 16.60 19.87
CA GLU A 756 39.49 17.39 21.05
C GLU A 756 38.43 18.47 21.33
N PHE A 757 37.91 19.13 20.28
CA PHE A 757 36.81 20.09 20.40
C PHE A 757 35.58 19.46 21.05
N PHE A 758 35.07 18.35 20.52
CA PHE A 758 33.89 17.67 21.07
C PHE A 758 34.12 17.22 22.53
N ASN A 759 35.30 16.66 22.83
CA ASN A 759 35.68 16.27 24.19
C ASN A 759 35.68 17.46 25.17
N LYS A 760 36.30 18.59 24.79
CA LYS A 760 36.39 19.80 25.65
C LYS A 760 35.03 20.45 25.89
N THR A 761 34.13 20.39 24.92
CA THR A 761 32.76 20.94 25.02
C THR A 761 31.79 20.03 25.78
N GLY A 762 32.18 18.79 26.11
CA GLY A 762 31.32 17.85 26.83
C GLY A 762 30.14 17.34 26.00
N LEU A 763 30.28 17.32 24.65
CA LEU A 763 29.22 16.93 23.73
C LEU A 763 29.02 15.41 23.63
N TYR A 764 30.03 14.61 23.97
CA TYR A 764 29.95 13.16 23.89
C TYR A 764 29.34 12.54 25.16
N GLU A 765 28.56 11.48 24.96
CA GLU A 765 28.09 10.64 26.06
C GLU A 765 29.29 10.00 26.76
N THR A 766 29.22 9.91 28.09
CA THR A 766 30.25 9.15 28.81
C THR A 766 30.10 7.66 28.53
N ARG A 767 31.22 6.96 28.32
CA ARG A 767 31.25 5.50 28.10
C ARG A 767 30.41 4.72 29.11
N LYS A 768 30.52 5.12 30.38
CA LYS A 768 29.79 4.52 31.49
C LYS A 768 28.28 4.63 31.31
N SER A 769 27.76 5.79 30.88
CA SER A 769 26.33 5.99 30.70
C SER A 769 25.77 5.13 29.56
N TYR A 770 26.51 5.05 28.45
CA TYR A 770 26.13 4.20 27.33
C TYR A 770 26.13 2.71 27.72
N GLU A 771 27.20 2.25 28.37
CA GLU A 771 27.31 0.85 28.83
C GLU A 771 26.19 0.47 29.80
N GLN A 772 25.79 1.38 30.70
CA GLN A 772 24.66 1.18 31.60
C GLN A 772 23.33 1.02 30.84
N LYS A 773 23.04 1.93 29.90
CA LYS A 773 21.83 1.86 29.05
C LYS A 773 21.79 0.56 28.23
N GLN A 774 22.92 0.19 27.62
CA GLN A 774 23.05 -1.03 26.83
C GLN A 774 22.85 -2.30 27.68
N GLU A 775 23.41 -2.33 28.90
CA GLU A 775 23.20 -3.41 29.86
C GLU A 775 21.71 -3.59 30.18
N LYS A 776 20.98 -2.50 30.48
CA LYS A 776 19.54 -2.55 30.79
C LYS A 776 18.72 -3.07 29.61
N LEU A 777 19.01 -2.63 28.39
CA LEU A 777 18.34 -3.14 27.18
C LEU A 777 18.58 -4.65 26.98
N ASN A 778 19.82 -5.11 27.14
CA ASN A 778 20.15 -6.53 27.01
C ASN A 778 19.41 -7.37 28.05
N ARG A 779 19.37 -6.91 29.31
CA ARG A 779 18.65 -7.61 30.38
C ARG A 779 17.13 -7.61 30.17
N LEU A 780 16.55 -6.52 29.69
CA LEU A 780 15.12 -6.46 29.33
C LEU A 780 14.80 -7.41 28.18
N SER A 781 15.61 -7.41 27.12
CA SER A 781 15.46 -8.34 25.98
C SER A 781 15.48 -9.81 26.45
N ASN A 782 16.43 -10.16 27.31
CA ASN A 782 16.54 -11.51 27.87
C ASN A 782 15.35 -11.85 28.76
N CYS A 783 14.90 -10.91 29.61
CA CYS A 783 13.70 -11.06 30.44
C CYS A 783 12.47 -11.40 29.59
N PHE A 784 12.22 -10.64 28.51
CA PHE A 784 11.08 -10.90 27.63
C PHE A 784 11.19 -12.26 26.93
N ARG A 785 12.36 -12.61 26.38
CA ARG A 785 12.58 -13.92 25.77
C ARG A 785 12.36 -15.07 26.76
N GLU A 786 12.88 -14.96 27.99
CA GLU A 786 12.69 -15.99 29.01
C GLU A 786 11.24 -16.17 29.43
N ILE A 787 10.46 -15.10 29.48
CA ILE A 787 9.08 -15.11 29.97
C ILE A 787 8.10 -15.58 28.89
N PHE A 788 8.24 -15.08 27.67
CA PHE A 788 7.29 -15.37 26.60
C PHE A 788 7.68 -16.65 25.84
N ASN A 789 8.96 -16.92 25.58
CA ASN A 789 9.34 -18.10 24.79
C ASN A 789 9.24 -19.43 25.58
N LYS A 790 8.92 -19.39 26.89
CA LYS A 790 8.69 -20.58 27.73
C LYS A 790 7.22 -21.07 27.73
N ASN A 791 6.41 -20.66 26.74
CA ASN A 791 5.01 -21.11 26.52
C ASN A 791 4.01 -20.78 27.64
N THR A 792 4.30 -19.83 28.54
CA THR A 792 3.42 -19.52 29.68
C THR A 792 2.19 -18.69 29.33
N LEU A 793 2.17 -18.00 28.18
CA LEU A 793 1.14 -17.00 27.83
C LEU A 793 0.61 -17.11 26.40
N ASN A 794 0.85 -18.21 25.67
CA ASN A 794 0.53 -18.35 24.22
C ASN A 794 1.16 -17.28 23.30
N TYR A 795 2.11 -16.48 23.79
CA TYR A 795 2.89 -15.51 23.00
C TYR A 795 4.37 -15.84 23.08
N PHE A 796 5.12 -15.56 22.02
CA PHE A 796 6.58 -15.54 22.03
C PHE A 796 7.11 -14.15 21.71
N THR A 797 8.27 -13.81 22.26
CA THR A 797 8.98 -12.56 21.94
C THR A 797 9.53 -12.68 20.54
N HIS A 798 8.96 -11.91 19.62
CA HIS A 798 9.47 -11.82 18.26
C HIS A 798 10.67 -10.88 18.19
N GLY A 799 10.60 -9.71 18.82
CA GLY A 799 11.70 -8.75 18.80
C GLY A 799 11.61 -7.68 19.87
N PHE A 800 12.76 -7.12 20.25
CA PHE A 800 12.89 -6.00 21.18
C PHE A 800 13.90 -5.02 20.62
N PHE A 801 13.44 -3.85 20.21
CA PHE A 801 14.22 -2.90 19.43
C PHE A 801 14.23 -1.52 20.09
N PRO A 802 15.41 -0.95 20.38
CA PRO A 802 15.49 0.47 20.69
C PRO A 802 15.25 1.30 19.42
N TYR A 803 14.65 2.47 19.58
CA TYR A 803 14.50 3.50 18.56
C TYR A 803 14.91 4.86 19.13
N GLY A 804 14.64 5.94 18.41
CA GLY A 804 14.96 7.30 18.82
C GLY A 804 16.47 7.60 18.90
N SER A 805 16.84 8.45 19.85
CA SER A 805 18.23 8.95 19.99
C SER A 805 19.24 7.84 20.27
N PHE A 806 18.89 6.86 21.09
CA PHE A 806 19.77 5.74 21.40
C PHE A 806 20.07 4.91 20.16
N ARG A 807 19.08 4.64 19.32
CA ARG A 807 19.26 3.91 18.04
C ARG A 807 20.23 4.62 17.10
N LEU A 808 20.22 5.96 17.11
CA LEU A 808 21.15 6.80 16.36
C LEU A 808 22.53 6.92 17.03
N GLY A 809 22.81 6.20 18.12
CA GLY A 809 24.10 6.25 18.82
C GLY A 809 24.35 7.60 19.50
N LEU A 810 23.29 8.29 19.93
CA LEU A 810 23.35 9.59 20.58
C LEU A 810 22.86 9.50 22.03
N ASP A 811 23.41 10.35 22.89
CA ASP A 811 22.91 10.49 24.26
C ASP A 811 21.44 10.91 24.27
N GLY A 812 20.66 10.44 25.22
CA GLY A 812 19.24 10.73 25.37
C GLY A 812 18.82 10.53 26.82
N GLU A 813 17.87 11.32 27.28
CA GLU A 813 17.33 11.19 28.65
C GLU A 813 16.61 9.85 28.85
N ASP A 814 15.85 9.43 27.83
CA ASP A 814 15.00 8.25 27.86
C ASP A 814 15.43 7.24 26.77
N LEU A 815 15.27 5.95 27.05
CA LEU A 815 15.44 4.84 26.10
C LEU A 815 14.09 4.46 25.49
N ASP A 816 13.86 4.92 24.26
CA ASP A 816 12.68 4.58 23.49
C ASP A 816 12.80 3.14 22.93
N THR A 817 11.83 2.27 23.25
CA THR A 817 11.87 0.84 22.88
C THR A 817 10.52 0.29 22.42
N VAL A 818 10.57 -0.68 21.50
CA VAL A 818 9.42 -1.44 21.02
C VAL A 818 9.64 -2.93 21.30
N LEU A 819 8.65 -3.57 21.92
CA LEU A 819 8.55 -5.02 22.08
C LEU A 819 7.48 -5.55 21.13
N ILE A 820 7.86 -6.49 20.26
CA ILE A 820 6.95 -7.18 19.35
C ILE A 820 6.72 -8.59 19.88
N LEU A 821 5.46 -8.90 20.16
CA LEU A 821 4.98 -10.21 20.60
C LEU A 821 4.17 -10.86 19.48
N CYS A 822 4.42 -12.15 19.21
CA CYS A 822 3.66 -12.94 18.25
C CYS A 822 2.91 -14.05 18.98
N GLU A 823 1.68 -14.31 18.56
CA GLU A 823 0.85 -15.38 19.09
C GLU A 823 1.28 -16.75 18.55
N LEU A 824 1.22 -17.76 19.40
CA LEU A 824 1.41 -19.15 19.02
C LEU A 824 0.07 -19.70 18.51
N ASN A 825 0.03 -20.18 17.27
CA ASN A 825 -1.13 -20.87 16.70
C ASN A 825 -1.48 -22.10 17.58
N SER A 826 -2.43 -21.98 18.50
CA SER A 826 -2.89 -23.09 19.32
C SER A 826 -3.92 -23.90 18.55
N SER A 827 -3.45 -24.88 17.77
CA SER A 827 -4.32 -26.00 17.39
C SER A 827 -4.63 -26.83 18.63
N ASN A 828 -5.91 -26.84 19.05
CA ASN A 828 -6.60 -27.89 19.81
C ASN A 828 -6.47 -28.01 21.36
N THR A 829 -6.31 -26.93 22.13
CA THR A 829 -6.61 -27.02 23.58
C THR A 829 -7.31 -25.77 24.12
N LYS A 830 -8.65 -25.80 24.14
CA LYS A 830 -9.45 -24.85 24.93
C LYS A 830 -9.12 -25.02 26.40
N THR A 831 -8.39 -24.07 26.99
CA THR A 831 -8.20 -23.96 28.44
C THR A 831 -8.67 -22.60 28.92
N ASN A 832 -8.97 -22.44 30.22
CA ASN A 832 -9.39 -21.18 30.86
C ASN A 832 -8.43 -19.97 30.63
N LEU A 833 -7.26 -20.18 30.02
CA LEU A 833 -6.33 -19.13 29.61
C LEU A 833 -6.78 -18.41 28.32
N ASP A 834 -7.56 -19.07 27.44
CA ASP A 834 -8.04 -18.47 26.19
C ASP A 834 -9.00 -17.31 26.47
N ASP A 835 -9.76 -17.34 27.57
CA ASP A 835 -10.63 -16.23 27.98
C ASP A 835 -9.83 -15.01 28.47
N ILE A 836 -8.69 -15.24 29.13
CA ILE A 836 -7.78 -14.16 29.58
C ILE A 836 -7.04 -13.56 28.37
N VAL A 837 -6.58 -14.39 27.44
CA VAL A 837 -5.91 -13.96 26.21
C VAL A 837 -6.88 -13.19 25.31
N SER A 838 -8.14 -13.64 25.21
CA SER A 838 -9.20 -12.94 24.47
C SER A 838 -9.57 -11.60 25.11
N GLN A 839 -9.55 -11.49 26.45
CA GLN A 839 -9.73 -10.22 27.16
C GLN A 839 -8.51 -9.27 27.02
N LEU A 840 -7.28 -9.81 27.00
CA LEU A 840 -6.05 -9.04 26.83
C LEU A 840 -5.84 -8.56 25.39
N ARG A 841 -6.43 -9.23 24.39
CA ARG A 841 -6.38 -8.83 22.96
C ARG A 841 -7.02 -7.46 22.70
N TYR A 842 -8.09 -7.12 23.42
CA TYR A 842 -8.85 -5.87 23.20
C TYR A 842 -8.52 -4.77 24.22
N ASP A 843 -7.72 -5.08 25.24
CA ASP A 843 -7.31 -4.12 26.25
C ASP A 843 -5.77 -4.07 26.38
N SER A 844 -5.16 -3.27 25.49
CA SER A 844 -3.72 -2.95 25.52
C SER A 844 -3.26 -2.43 26.90
N PHE A 845 -4.16 -1.82 27.67
CA PHE A 845 -3.84 -1.33 29.00
C PHE A 845 -3.72 -2.48 30.01
N ALA A 846 -4.59 -3.48 29.95
CA ALA A 846 -4.52 -4.68 30.78
C ALA A 846 -3.26 -5.51 30.48
N LEU A 847 -2.88 -5.66 29.21
CA LEU A 847 -1.63 -6.35 28.85
C LEU A 847 -0.40 -5.62 29.40
N ASN A 848 -0.33 -4.30 29.23
CA ASN A 848 0.76 -3.50 29.77
C ASN A 848 0.89 -3.68 31.29
N ASN A 849 -0.22 -3.73 32.02
CA ASN A 849 -0.20 -3.99 33.47
C ASN A 849 0.34 -5.39 33.81
N HIS A 850 0.03 -6.40 32.99
CA HIS A 850 0.61 -7.73 33.15
C HIS A 850 2.13 -7.71 32.93
N ILE A 851 2.60 -7.04 31.88
CA ILE A 851 4.03 -6.87 31.57
C ILE A 851 4.74 -6.10 32.68
N ILE A 852 4.13 -5.05 33.24
CA ILE A 852 4.67 -4.30 34.39
C ILE A 852 4.90 -5.22 35.59
N ASN A 853 3.94 -6.08 35.92
CA ASN A 853 4.09 -7.03 37.02
C ASN A 853 5.24 -8.01 36.79
N LEU A 854 5.39 -8.49 35.55
CA LEU A 854 6.48 -9.38 35.14
C LEU A 854 7.85 -8.70 35.26
N ILE A 855 7.99 -7.49 34.71
CA ILE A 855 9.21 -6.68 34.79
C ILE A 855 9.58 -6.39 36.24
N THR A 856 8.61 -5.96 37.04
CA THR A 856 8.82 -5.61 38.47
C THR A 856 9.27 -6.83 39.27
N LYS A 857 8.75 -8.01 38.96
CA LYS A 857 9.20 -9.28 39.57
C LYS A 857 10.62 -9.67 39.15
N TYR A 858 10.97 -9.47 37.88
CA TYR A 858 12.28 -9.86 37.34
C TYR A 858 13.41 -8.94 37.83
N PHE A 859 13.18 -7.63 37.79
CA PHE A 859 14.14 -6.58 38.19
C PHE A 859 13.94 -6.14 39.65
N ASN A 860 13.55 -7.08 40.51
CA ASN A 860 13.16 -6.81 41.89
C ASN A 860 14.26 -6.00 42.61
N ASN A 861 13.89 -4.86 43.21
CA ASN A 861 14.78 -3.88 43.86
C ASN A 861 15.74 -3.09 42.94
N GLU A 862 15.63 -3.18 41.61
CA GLU A 862 16.39 -2.33 40.68
C GLU A 862 15.56 -1.17 40.08
N ILE A 863 14.24 -1.30 40.12
CA ILE A 863 13.28 -0.35 39.56
C ILE A 863 12.78 0.59 40.66
N ILE A 864 12.89 1.89 40.41
CA ILE A 864 12.29 2.96 41.21
C ILE A 864 10.78 3.05 40.92
N ASP A 865 10.41 3.08 39.64
CA ASP A 865 9.03 3.29 39.18
C ASP A 865 8.79 2.50 37.89
N CYS A 866 7.64 1.85 37.75
CA CYS A 866 7.25 1.14 36.52
C CYS A 866 5.74 1.25 36.37
N ARG A 867 5.28 1.91 35.29
CA ARG A 867 3.89 2.30 35.15
C ARG A 867 3.41 2.33 33.71
N ASN A 868 2.10 2.17 33.56
CA ASN A 868 1.41 2.29 32.28
C ASN A 868 0.96 3.75 32.09
N ILE A 869 1.44 4.40 31.04
CA ILE A 869 1.10 5.77 30.66
C ILE A 869 -0.04 5.72 29.65
N GLN A 870 -1.16 6.36 30.03
CA GLN A 870 -2.32 6.51 29.16
C GLN A 870 -2.06 7.61 28.12
N ALA A 871 -1.58 7.21 26.96
CA ALA A 871 -1.43 8.04 25.76
C ALA A 871 -2.33 7.51 24.63
N ILE A 872 -2.27 8.13 23.43
CA ILE A 872 -2.98 7.64 22.24
C ILE A 872 -2.60 6.18 21.97
N TYR A 873 -1.31 5.86 22.15
CA TYR A 873 -0.76 4.52 22.19
C TYR A 873 -0.23 4.28 23.61
N PRO A 874 -0.75 3.31 24.38
CA PRO A 874 -0.28 3.06 25.74
C PRO A 874 1.21 2.69 25.81
N ILE A 875 1.97 3.34 26.69
CA ILE A 875 3.42 3.15 26.85
C ILE A 875 3.73 2.70 28.29
N ILE A 876 4.64 1.76 28.46
CA ILE A 876 5.17 1.36 29.77
C ILE A 876 6.43 2.18 30.05
N SER A 877 6.41 3.01 31.09
CA SER A 877 7.57 3.79 31.53
C SER A 877 8.23 3.11 32.72
N ILE A 878 9.52 2.81 32.60
CA ILE A 878 10.34 2.11 33.59
C ILE A 878 11.49 3.02 34.01
N LEU A 879 11.66 3.26 35.30
CA LEU A 879 12.76 4.04 35.87
C LEU A 879 13.61 3.15 36.77
N PHE A 880 14.90 3.04 36.48
CA PHE A 880 15.87 2.27 37.27
C PHE A 880 16.58 3.12 38.33
N HIS A 881 17.18 2.48 39.34
CA HIS A 881 17.93 3.16 40.41
C HIS A 881 19.10 4.01 39.92
N ASP A 882 19.71 3.62 38.81
CA ASP A 882 20.79 4.36 38.13
C ASP A 882 20.30 5.55 37.29
N GLN A 883 19.01 5.91 37.38
CA GLN A 883 18.34 6.97 36.63
C GLN A 883 18.08 6.65 35.15
N THR A 884 18.37 5.44 34.67
CA THR A 884 17.98 5.03 33.32
C THR A 884 16.46 4.98 33.23
N ARG A 885 15.86 5.72 32.29
CA ARG A 885 14.45 5.59 31.95
C ARG A 885 14.28 4.82 30.64
N VAL A 886 13.36 3.87 30.61
CA VAL A 886 12.95 3.12 29.42
C VAL A 886 11.47 3.39 29.17
N GLU A 887 11.16 3.86 27.96
CA GLU A 887 9.79 4.00 27.46
C GLU A 887 9.53 2.86 26.48
N LEU A 888 8.61 1.96 26.84
CA LEU A 888 8.35 0.71 26.15
C LEU A 888 6.96 0.70 25.53
N PHE A 889 6.92 0.60 24.21
CA PHE A 889 5.70 0.30 23.46
C PHE A 889 5.60 -1.21 23.17
N VAL A 890 4.40 -1.78 23.27
CA VAL A 890 4.17 -3.22 23.07
C VAL A 890 3.22 -3.42 21.89
N GLU A 891 3.68 -4.17 20.89
CA GLU A 891 2.94 -4.54 19.68
C GLU A 891 2.63 -6.05 19.71
N ILE A 892 1.39 -6.44 19.42
CA ILE A 892 0.96 -7.85 19.36
C ILE A 892 0.61 -8.22 17.92
N ARG A 893 0.98 -9.43 17.47
CA ARG A 893 0.62 -9.97 16.16
C ARG A 893 0.05 -11.38 16.20
N GLU A 894 -0.94 -11.63 15.33
CA GLU A 894 -1.66 -12.90 15.21
C GLU A 894 -0.88 -13.99 14.45
N LYS A 895 0.11 -13.61 13.61
CA LYS A 895 0.92 -14.56 12.83
C LYS A 895 2.39 -14.36 13.13
N SER A 896 3.12 -15.46 13.29
CA SER A 896 4.58 -15.46 13.34
C SER A 896 5.13 -14.89 12.03
N ILE A 897 5.97 -13.87 12.12
CA ILE A 897 6.74 -13.36 10.98
C ILE A 897 7.68 -14.49 10.51
N PRO A 898 7.61 -14.92 9.23
CA PRO A 898 8.48 -15.94 8.66
C PRO A 898 9.97 -15.64 8.91
N ASN A 899 10.78 -16.66 9.19
CA ASN A 899 12.23 -16.51 9.44
C ASN A 899 12.97 -15.81 8.28
N GLU A 900 12.49 -15.98 7.05
CA GLU A 900 13.02 -15.33 5.85
C GLU A 900 12.85 -13.80 5.91
N GLN A 901 11.71 -13.31 6.43
CA GLN A 901 11.48 -11.86 6.62
C GLN A 901 12.35 -11.26 7.72
N ILE A 902 12.80 -12.10 8.66
CA ILE A 902 13.74 -11.71 9.72
C ILE A 902 15.14 -11.58 9.11
N GLN A 903 15.59 -12.57 8.33
CA GLN A 903 16.93 -12.61 7.73
C GLN A 903 17.17 -11.44 6.77
N ASP A 904 16.18 -11.06 5.98
CA ASP A 904 16.31 -9.94 5.03
C ASP A 904 15.89 -8.59 5.66
N GLY A 905 15.50 -8.59 6.94
CA GLY A 905 15.00 -7.44 7.70
C GLY A 905 13.75 -6.77 7.12
N THR A 906 13.10 -7.41 6.15
CA THR A 906 11.85 -6.96 5.50
C THR A 906 10.66 -6.96 6.46
N PHE A 907 10.75 -7.61 7.62
CA PHE A 907 9.72 -7.50 8.66
C PHE A 907 9.44 -6.05 9.05
N LEU A 908 10.47 -5.18 9.02
CA LEU A 908 10.36 -3.73 9.29
C LEU A 908 9.56 -2.95 8.23
N LEU A 909 9.23 -3.57 7.09
CA LEU A 909 8.49 -2.97 5.97
C LEU A 909 6.97 -3.31 5.97
N SER A 910 6.46 -4.03 6.98
CA SER A 910 5.05 -4.41 7.05
C SER A 910 4.16 -3.34 7.71
N ASN A 911 2.84 -3.32 7.44
CA ASN A 911 1.91 -2.34 8.05
C ASN A 911 1.88 -2.48 9.59
N PHE A 912 2.46 -1.53 10.32
CA PHE A 912 2.48 -1.52 11.79
C PHE A 912 1.81 -0.26 12.37
N HIS A 913 1.58 -0.23 13.68
CA HIS A 913 1.20 1.00 14.37
C HIS A 913 2.35 2.04 14.40
N GLN A 914 1.99 3.31 14.56
CA GLN A 914 2.90 4.48 14.51
C GLN A 914 4.22 4.35 15.31
N PRO A 915 4.29 3.73 16.50
CA PRO A 915 5.57 3.57 17.21
C PRO A 915 6.57 2.63 16.51
N VAL A 916 6.08 1.65 15.76
CA VAL A 916 6.94 0.75 14.95
C VAL A 916 7.42 1.44 13.68
N HIS A 917 6.62 2.39 13.13
CA HIS A 917 7.10 3.26 12.05
C HIS A 917 8.37 4.00 12.48
N GLY A 918 8.49 4.37 13.76
CA GLY A 918 9.69 5.01 14.32
C GLY A 918 10.98 4.19 14.17
N VAL A 919 10.91 2.85 14.16
CA VAL A 919 12.08 1.99 13.91
C VAL A 919 12.47 2.05 12.44
N HIS A 920 11.50 1.87 11.55
CA HIS A 920 11.70 1.88 10.09
C HIS A 920 12.18 3.25 9.57
N ASP A 921 11.57 4.32 10.09
CA ASP A 921 11.95 5.71 9.87
C ASP A 921 13.43 5.98 10.14
N ILE A 922 13.95 5.40 11.22
CA ILE A 922 15.35 5.57 11.59
C ILE A 922 16.25 4.76 10.66
N GLU A 923 15.86 3.56 10.25
CA GLU A 923 16.66 2.78 9.30
C GLU A 923 16.80 3.49 7.95
N ARG A 924 15.70 4.04 7.44
CA ARG A 924 15.75 4.88 6.23
C ARG A 924 16.60 6.12 6.46
N LEU A 925 16.40 6.83 7.57
CA LEU A 925 17.19 8.01 7.92
C LEU A 925 18.70 7.68 7.89
N ILE A 926 19.11 6.55 8.47
CA ILE A 926 20.51 6.08 8.46
C ILE A 926 21.01 5.90 7.02
N VAL A 927 20.23 5.24 6.15
CA VAL A 927 20.59 5.06 4.73
C VAL A 927 20.80 6.40 4.02
N TYR A 928 19.88 7.36 4.19
CA TYR A 928 19.95 8.67 3.54
C TYR A 928 21.15 9.51 4.00
N THR A 929 21.71 9.26 5.20
CA THR A 929 22.81 10.08 5.74
C THR A 929 24.14 9.91 5.02
N ARG A 930 24.33 8.82 4.25
CA ARG A 930 25.56 8.37 3.57
C ARG A 930 26.75 8.06 4.49
N PHE A 931 27.01 8.93 5.47
CA PHE A 931 28.14 8.88 6.40
C PHE A 931 27.63 9.02 7.86
N PRO A 932 27.16 7.92 8.48
CA PRO A 932 26.56 7.96 9.81
C PRO A 932 27.41 8.67 10.89
N PRO A 933 28.75 8.47 10.97
CA PRO A 933 29.57 9.18 11.95
C PRO A 933 29.49 10.70 11.84
N ILE A 934 29.60 11.26 10.63
CA ILE A 934 29.60 12.71 10.43
C ILE A 934 28.21 13.28 10.69
N PHE A 935 27.18 12.56 10.28
CA PHE A 935 25.81 12.88 10.64
C PHE A 935 25.60 12.93 12.16
N GLN A 936 26.10 11.96 12.92
CA GLN A 936 26.00 11.94 14.38
C GLN A 936 26.71 13.15 15.02
N HIS A 937 27.89 13.54 14.53
CA HIS A 937 28.60 14.73 15.01
C HIS A 937 27.79 16.01 14.74
N LEU A 938 27.25 16.17 13.53
CA LEU A 938 26.43 17.33 13.16
C LEU A 938 25.16 17.38 14.02
N LEU A 939 24.44 16.26 14.13
CA LEU A 939 23.21 16.17 14.92
C LEU A 939 23.46 16.43 16.40
N THR A 940 24.57 15.93 16.96
CA THR A 940 24.97 16.23 18.35
C THR A 940 25.17 17.74 18.54
N PHE A 941 25.96 18.36 17.67
CA PHE A 941 26.24 19.80 17.74
C PHE A 941 24.96 20.64 17.61
N ILE A 942 24.12 20.37 16.60
CA ILE A 942 22.88 21.11 16.34
C ILE A 942 21.86 20.89 17.44
N ARG A 943 21.73 19.67 17.97
CA ARG A 943 20.81 19.38 19.07
C ARG A 943 21.22 20.14 20.34
N THR A 944 22.50 20.12 20.70
CA THR A 944 23.00 20.85 21.87
C THR A 944 22.82 22.36 21.69
N TRP A 945 23.12 22.90 20.50
CA TRP A 945 22.81 24.29 20.16
C TRP A 945 21.32 24.60 20.35
N ALA A 946 20.42 23.80 19.78
CA ALA A 946 18.98 24.02 19.88
C ALA A 946 18.47 23.94 21.33
N GLN A 947 19.04 23.07 22.15
CA GLN A 947 18.76 22.97 23.58
C GLN A 947 19.21 24.23 24.33
N ASN A 948 20.47 24.67 24.14
CA ASN A 948 21.05 25.84 24.81
C ASN A 948 20.33 27.15 24.42
N VAL A 949 19.94 27.27 23.15
CA VAL A 949 19.17 28.42 22.64
C VAL A 949 17.69 28.34 23.04
N GLY A 950 17.20 27.21 23.54
CA GLY A 950 15.79 27.12 23.97
C GLY A 950 14.79 26.83 22.85
N LEU A 951 15.25 26.29 21.71
CA LEU A 951 14.48 25.99 20.49
C LEU A 951 14.23 24.48 20.31
N TYR A 952 14.40 23.69 21.38
CA TYR A 952 14.18 22.25 21.39
C TYR A 952 12.93 21.89 22.19
N GLY A 953 12.06 21.05 21.60
CA GLY A 953 10.92 20.43 22.28
C GLY A 953 9.60 20.62 21.55
N GLN A 954 9.09 19.53 20.96
CA GLN A 954 7.85 19.51 20.18
C GLN A 954 6.63 19.99 20.96
N VAL A 955 6.55 19.63 22.24
CA VAL A 955 5.47 20.05 23.16
C VAL A 955 5.31 21.57 23.23
N TYR A 956 6.42 22.30 23.16
CA TYR A 956 6.47 23.76 23.29
C TYR A 956 6.24 24.47 21.95
N GLY A 957 5.92 23.72 20.89
CA GLY A 957 5.77 24.25 19.54
C GLY A 957 7.11 24.50 18.83
N TYR A 958 8.22 23.99 19.36
CA TYR A 958 9.51 23.96 18.65
C TYR A 958 9.75 22.59 17.98
N LEU A 959 10.95 22.36 17.45
CA LEU A 959 11.29 21.09 16.78
C LEU A 959 11.68 20.01 17.81
N GLY A 960 11.22 18.78 17.57
CA GLY A 960 11.63 17.59 18.31
C GLY A 960 12.94 16.99 17.77
N GLY A 961 13.54 16.06 18.52
CA GLY A 961 14.82 15.44 18.14
C GLY A 961 14.82 14.79 16.76
N TYR A 962 13.72 14.14 16.38
CA TYR A 962 13.59 13.51 15.08
C TYR A 962 13.54 14.52 13.92
N SER A 963 12.84 15.65 14.09
CA SER A 963 12.84 16.73 13.10
C SER A 963 14.25 17.29 12.90
N TRP A 964 15.01 17.52 13.98
CA TRP A 964 16.42 17.94 13.88
C TRP A 964 17.30 16.92 13.15
N ALA A 965 17.05 15.63 13.37
CA ALA A 965 17.75 14.55 12.71
C ALA A 965 17.50 14.56 11.19
N ILE A 966 16.26 14.73 10.74
CA ILE A 966 15.93 14.86 9.31
C ILE A 966 16.62 16.07 8.69
N LEU A 967 16.59 17.23 9.38
CA LEU A 967 17.28 18.44 8.90
C LEU A 967 18.79 18.22 8.74
N CYS A 968 19.44 17.53 9.69
CA CYS A 968 20.87 17.21 9.61
C CYS A 968 21.16 16.20 8.49
N ALA A 969 20.34 15.15 8.35
CA ALA A 969 20.49 14.16 7.29
C ALA A 969 20.36 14.78 5.90
N TYR A 970 19.44 15.73 5.70
CA TYR A 970 19.29 16.45 4.44
C TYR A 970 20.56 17.25 4.09
N ILE A 971 21.16 17.91 5.08
CA ILE A 971 22.42 18.64 4.89
C ILE A 971 23.57 17.69 4.56
N CYS A 972 23.68 16.57 5.29
CA CYS A 972 24.67 15.53 5.00
C CYS A 972 24.53 14.98 3.58
N HIS A 973 23.31 14.59 3.19
CA HIS A 973 23.01 14.04 1.86
C HIS A 973 23.35 15.02 0.74
N ARG A 974 23.07 16.32 0.93
CA ARG A 974 23.25 17.34 -0.11
C ARG A 974 24.68 17.88 -0.23
N TYR A 975 25.41 17.97 0.88
CA TYR A 975 26.68 18.70 0.92
C TYR A 975 27.91 17.86 1.21
N LEU A 976 27.78 16.62 1.71
CA LEU A 976 28.94 15.74 1.84
C LEU A 976 29.34 15.16 0.49
N SER A 977 30.63 15.20 0.21
CA SER A 977 31.22 14.66 -1.01
C SER A 977 31.92 13.34 -0.73
N SER A 978 32.17 12.56 -1.77
CA SER A 978 32.68 11.21 -1.61
C SER A 978 34.18 11.09 -1.29
N ASN A 979 34.93 12.20 -1.31
CA ASN A 979 36.35 12.21 -0.97
C ASN A 979 36.63 12.22 0.54
N ASP A 980 35.58 12.30 1.37
CA ASP A 980 35.67 12.69 2.78
C ASP A 980 35.73 11.48 3.72
N SER A 981 36.71 10.57 3.53
CA SER A 981 36.89 9.42 4.46
C SER A 981 37.47 9.83 5.82
N TYR A 982 38.02 11.05 5.91
CA TYR A 982 38.56 11.66 7.12
C TYR A 982 38.13 13.12 7.17
N PHE A 983 37.52 13.54 8.26
CA PHE A 983 36.92 14.87 8.34
C PHE A 983 37.73 15.81 9.23
N LEU A 984 38.17 16.91 8.65
CA LEU A 984 38.89 17.98 9.32
C LEU A 984 37.92 18.88 10.10
N LEU A 985 38.44 19.57 11.13
CA LEU A 985 37.69 20.60 11.86
C LEU A 985 37.10 21.67 10.92
N GLU A 986 37.84 22.06 9.88
CA GLU A 986 37.38 23.03 8.87
C GLU A 986 36.20 22.50 8.04
N GLU A 987 36.24 21.23 7.63
CA GLU A 987 35.16 20.61 6.85
C GLU A 987 33.89 20.47 7.69
N PHE A 988 34.04 20.15 8.97
CA PHE A 988 32.94 20.16 9.94
C PHE A 988 32.35 21.55 10.15
N PHE A 989 33.21 22.56 10.29
CA PHE A 989 32.77 23.94 10.36
C PHE A 989 31.96 24.33 9.11
N ASN A 990 32.43 23.99 7.92
CA ASN A 990 31.74 24.27 6.67
C ASN A 990 30.38 23.55 6.60
N LEU A 991 30.27 22.33 7.11
CA LEU A 991 29.01 21.60 7.19
C LEU A 991 28.00 22.27 8.12
N VAL A 992 28.45 22.74 9.30
CA VAL A 992 27.64 23.54 10.23
C VAL A 992 27.20 24.86 9.59
N GLU A 993 28.08 25.51 8.82
CA GLU A 993 27.74 26.71 8.05
C GLU A 993 26.67 26.43 7.00
N LYS A 994 26.76 25.31 6.26
CA LYS A 994 25.73 24.89 5.30
C LYS A 994 24.39 24.63 5.98
N PHE A 995 24.38 24.05 7.18
CA PHE A 995 23.15 23.86 7.94
C PHE A 995 22.44 25.19 8.22
N PHE A 996 23.15 26.14 8.86
CA PHE A 996 22.53 27.41 9.25
C PHE A 996 22.19 28.31 8.06
N SER A 997 23.05 28.36 7.04
CA SER A 997 22.78 29.16 5.83
C SER A 997 21.61 28.63 5.01
N THR A 998 21.46 27.30 4.90
CA THR A 998 20.33 26.67 4.18
C THR A 998 19.01 27.00 4.87
N TYR A 999 18.89 26.73 6.17
CA TYR A 999 17.60 26.82 6.86
C TYR A 999 17.19 28.24 7.30
N SER A 1000 18.13 29.19 7.34
CA SER A 1000 17.84 30.61 7.55
C SER A 1000 17.14 31.27 6.36
N HIS A 1001 17.35 30.75 5.14
CA HIS A 1001 16.78 31.28 3.90
C HIS A 1001 15.73 30.34 3.27
N PHE A 1002 15.51 29.17 3.87
CA PHE A 1002 14.57 28.17 3.36
C PHE A 1002 13.13 28.66 3.37
N ASN A 1003 12.38 28.38 2.29
CA ASN A 1003 11.00 28.82 2.13
C ASN A 1003 10.01 27.88 2.82
N TRP A 1004 9.98 27.94 4.16
CA TRP A 1004 9.14 27.09 5.02
C TRP A 1004 7.62 27.16 4.74
N SER A 1005 7.14 28.15 4.00
CA SER A 1005 5.72 28.28 3.62
C SER A 1005 5.33 27.50 2.36
N LEU A 1006 6.28 27.29 1.44
CA LEU A 1006 6.00 26.67 0.14
C LEU A 1006 6.67 25.30 -0.03
N GLU A 1007 7.82 25.11 0.61
CA GLU A 1007 8.66 23.93 0.41
C GLU A 1007 8.72 23.08 1.70
N PRO A 1008 8.38 21.78 1.65
CA PRO A 1008 8.77 20.82 2.66
C PRO A 1008 10.25 20.44 2.58
N VAL A 1009 10.87 20.15 3.72
CA VAL A 1009 12.11 19.38 3.78
C VAL A 1009 11.77 17.90 3.75
N HIS A 1010 12.33 17.16 2.80
CA HIS A 1010 12.17 15.72 2.66
C HIS A 1010 13.47 15.09 2.13
N LEU A 1011 13.68 13.81 2.44
CA LEU A 1011 14.83 13.03 1.95
C LEU A 1011 14.51 12.23 0.68
N CYS A 1012 13.21 12.02 0.39
CA CYS A 1012 12.69 11.19 -0.70
C CYS A 1012 12.14 12.06 -1.86
N SER A 1013 12.83 12.11 -3.02
CA SER A 1013 12.37 12.70 -4.28
C SER A 1013 11.10 12.12 -4.94
N LYS A 1014 10.62 10.93 -4.55
CA LYS A 1014 9.40 10.28 -5.08
C LYS A 1014 8.10 10.99 -4.71
N LEU A 1015 8.17 12.04 -3.88
CA LEU A 1015 7.07 12.91 -3.53
C LEU A 1015 6.65 13.78 -4.72
N ASN A 1016 5.88 13.19 -5.65
CA ASN A 1016 5.04 13.97 -6.55
C ASN A 1016 4.04 14.76 -5.68
N TYR A 1017 4.08 16.09 -5.79
CA TYR A 1017 3.46 17.07 -4.88
C TYR A 1017 1.91 17.05 -4.80
N SER A 1018 1.24 15.97 -5.21
CA SER A 1018 -0.23 15.82 -5.17
C SER A 1018 -0.79 15.24 -3.86
N TYR A 1019 0.04 14.73 -2.95
CA TYR A 1019 -0.39 14.22 -1.64
C TYR A 1019 -0.49 15.33 -0.59
N GLN A 1020 -1.60 16.06 -0.61
CA GLN A 1020 -1.97 16.92 0.52
C GLN A 1020 -3.47 16.80 0.78
N THR A 1021 -3.86 15.84 1.63
CA THR A 1021 -5.11 16.02 2.39
C THR A 1021 -4.90 17.11 3.43
N SER A 1022 -5.94 17.90 3.69
CA SER A 1022 -5.85 19.12 4.50
C SER A 1022 -5.43 18.88 5.95
N GLU A 1023 -5.57 17.65 6.47
CA GLU A 1023 -5.26 17.32 7.87
C GLU A 1023 -3.77 17.03 8.13
N ASP A 1024 -3.01 16.53 7.14
CA ASP A 1024 -1.59 16.20 7.26
C ASP A 1024 -0.63 17.40 7.08
N SER A 1025 -1.20 18.58 6.79
CA SER A 1025 -0.47 19.84 6.64
C SER A 1025 -0.23 20.62 7.94
N ARG A 1026 -0.62 20.06 9.11
CA ARG A 1026 -0.46 20.76 10.40
C ARG A 1026 1.00 21.07 10.70
N GLY A 1027 1.24 22.26 11.26
CA GLY A 1027 2.58 22.76 11.60
C GLY A 1027 3.09 23.79 10.60
N SER A 1028 3.60 24.92 11.10
CA SER A 1028 4.12 26.03 10.27
C SER A 1028 5.45 25.75 9.57
N MET A 1029 6.18 24.72 10.01
CA MET A 1029 7.37 24.17 9.35
C MET A 1029 7.04 22.76 8.85
N ARG A 1030 7.34 22.47 7.59
CA ARG A 1030 7.05 21.18 6.96
C ARG A 1030 8.33 20.36 6.84
N ILE A 1031 8.46 19.33 7.69
CA ILE A 1031 9.61 18.43 7.72
C ILE A 1031 9.06 16.99 7.68
N LEU A 1032 9.17 16.33 6.54
CA LEU A 1032 8.53 15.03 6.30
C LEU A 1032 9.43 13.89 6.75
N CYS A 1033 8.85 12.85 7.36
CA CYS A 1033 9.57 11.60 7.63
C CYS A 1033 10.00 10.92 6.31
N PRO A 1034 11.07 10.11 6.31
CA PRO A 1034 11.59 9.44 5.12
C PRO A 1034 10.82 8.17 4.72
N SER A 1035 9.80 7.78 5.49
CA SER A 1035 8.96 6.61 5.20
C SER A 1035 7.52 7.00 4.90
N PRO A 1036 6.81 6.24 4.05
CA PRO A 1036 5.37 6.34 3.92
C PRO A 1036 4.64 5.82 5.18
N PRO A 1037 3.49 6.43 5.56
CA PRO A 1037 2.96 7.69 5.04
C PRO A 1037 3.88 8.86 5.43
N TYR A 1038 4.21 9.73 4.46
CA TYR A 1038 5.20 10.81 4.59
C TYR A 1038 4.68 12.00 5.42
N ILE A 1039 4.50 11.80 6.73
CA ILE A 1039 3.84 12.76 7.58
C ILE A 1039 4.79 13.87 8.06
N ASN A 1040 4.26 15.07 8.23
CA ASN A 1040 4.98 16.16 8.87
C ASN A 1040 5.38 15.80 10.32
N THR A 1041 6.65 15.90 10.66
CA THR A 1041 7.20 15.64 12.00
C THR A 1041 7.09 16.87 12.90
N SER A 1042 7.00 18.07 12.33
CA SER A 1042 6.94 19.36 13.04
C SER A 1042 5.52 19.90 13.24
N ARG A 1043 4.56 19.01 13.54
CA ARG A 1043 3.10 19.32 13.61
C ARG A 1043 2.70 20.38 14.63
N SER A 1044 3.48 20.54 15.69
CA SER A 1044 3.20 21.50 16.78
C SER A 1044 3.74 22.90 16.50
N THR A 1045 4.53 23.09 15.45
CA THR A 1045 5.13 24.40 15.15
C THR A 1045 4.06 25.40 14.72
N ILE A 1046 4.18 26.63 15.20
CA ILE A 1046 3.31 27.75 14.85
C ILE A 1046 4.15 28.88 14.25
N ASN A 1047 3.56 29.82 13.50
CA ASN A 1047 4.27 30.92 12.85
C ASN A 1047 5.22 31.67 13.80
N SER A 1048 4.84 31.87 15.07
CA SER A 1048 5.65 32.54 16.09
C SER A 1048 6.91 31.72 16.41
N THR A 1049 6.77 30.41 16.67
CA THR A 1049 7.92 29.55 16.97
C THR A 1049 8.80 29.32 15.74
N ARG A 1050 8.22 29.24 14.53
CA ARG A 1050 8.96 29.25 13.27
C ARG A 1050 9.82 30.50 13.12
N GLN A 1051 9.26 31.68 13.40
CA GLN A 1051 10.03 32.93 13.35
C GLN A 1051 11.21 32.92 14.33
N LEU A 1052 11.00 32.43 15.56
CA LEU A 1052 12.05 32.28 16.56
C LEU A 1052 13.13 31.28 16.14
N ILE A 1053 12.75 30.17 15.51
CA ILE A 1053 13.69 29.17 14.98
C ILE A 1053 14.54 29.78 13.85
N ILE A 1054 13.91 30.46 12.88
CA ILE A 1054 14.61 31.14 11.78
C ILE A 1054 15.56 32.21 12.33
N GLN A 1055 15.14 33.00 13.31
CA GLN A 1055 15.99 33.98 13.97
C GLN A 1055 17.17 33.31 14.69
N GLY A 1056 16.96 32.16 15.32
CA GLY A 1056 18.03 31.33 15.89
C GLY A 1056 19.08 30.96 14.84
N PHE A 1057 18.65 30.47 13.67
CA PHE A 1057 19.56 30.16 12.56
C PHE A 1057 20.34 31.39 12.09
N GLN A 1058 19.67 32.53 11.92
CA GLN A 1058 20.31 33.78 11.50
C GLN A 1058 21.34 34.29 12.52
N ASN A 1059 21.08 34.12 13.83
CA ASN A 1059 22.02 34.50 14.87
C ASN A 1059 23.28 33.63 14.87
N ALA A 1060 23.14 32.31 14.67
CA ALA A 1060 24.27 31.42 14.52
C ALA A 1060 25.08 31.74 13.25
N GLN A 1061 24.40 32.05 12.13
CA GLN A 1061 25.06 32.46 10.89
C GLN A 1061 25.92 33.72 11.06
N LYS A 1062 25.43 34.73 11.79
CA LYS A 1062 26.23 35.94 12.09
C LYS A 1062 27.51 35.64 12.87
N ILE A 1063 27.52 34.61 13.71
CA ILE A 1063 28.74 34.17 14.42
C ILE A 1063 29.70 33.49 13.46
N LEU A 1064 29.19 32.66 12.54
CA LEU A 1064 30.00 31.99 11.52
C LEU A 1064 30.72 33.00 10.62
N GLU A 1065 30.12 34.16 10.33
CA GLU A 1065 30.70 35.23 9.51
C GLU A 1065 31.81 36.04 10.23
N LYS A 1066 32.03 35.83 11.54
CA LYS A 1066 33.08 36.54 12.28
C LYS A 1066 34.47 36.08 11.88
N ASN A 1067 35.42 37.00 11.91
CA ASN A 1067 36.84 36.69 11.69
C ASN A 1067 37.51 36.14 12.98
N LEU A 1068 37.13 34.92 13.36
CA LEU A 1068 37.66 34.16 14.50
C LEU A 1068 38.08 32.76 14.04
N LYS A 1069 38.80 32.01 14.89
CA LYS A 1069 39.09 30.60 14.60
C LYS A 1069 37.80 29.78 14.50
N TYR A 1070 37.86 28.64 13.79
CA TYR A 1070 36.70 27.74 13.64
C TYR A 1070 36.19 27.24 15.00
N GLU A 1071 37.09 26.76 15.86
CA GLU A 1071 36.78 26.28 17.22
C GLU A 1071 36.07 27.32 18.09
N ASP A 1072 36.54 28.57 18.05
CA ASP A 1072 35.99 29.67 18.86
C ASP A 1072 34.57 30.05 18.40
N ARG A 1073 34.33 30.06 17.08
CA ARG A 1073 32.99 30.33 16.52
C ARG A 1073 32.00 29.22 16.85
N LEU A 1074 32.40 27.95 16.72
CA LEU A 1074 31.57 26.81 17.08
C LEU A 1074 31.23 26.84 18.58
N LYS A 1075 32.19 27.20 19.43
CA LYS A 1075 31.96 27.36 20.86
C LYS A 1075 31.00 28.52 21.17
N GLU A 1076 31.19 29.67 20.53
CA GLU A 1076 30.30 30.83 20.71
C GLU A 1076 28.86 30.51 20.26
N ILE A 1077 28.68 29.69 19.22
CA ILE A 1077 27.37 29.18 18.81
C ILE A 1077 26.74 28.33 19.92
N LEU A 1078 27.49 27.40 20.53
CA LEU A 1078 26.98 26.58 21.64
C LEU A 1078 26.65 27.41 22.89
N GLU A 1079 27.31 28.55 23.08
CA GLU A 1079 27.07 29.49 24.19
C GLU A 1079 25.92 30.47 23.91
N LEU A 1080 25.32 30.45 22.71
CA LEU A 1080 24.12 31.23 22.42
C LEU A 1080 23.00 30.83 23.39
N SER A 1081 22.37 31.84 23.97
CA SER A 1081 21.12 31.68 24.72
C SER A 1081 20.05 32.57 24.08
N ASN A 1082 18.88 32.00 23.84
CA ASN A 1082 17.69 32.82 23.62
C ASN A 1082 17.09 33.07 25.00
N HIS A 1083 17.18 34.29 25.50
CA HIS A 1083 16.54 34.61 26.76
C HIS A 1083 15.02 34.48 26.56
N PHE A 1084 14.40 33.51 27.25
CA PHE A 1084 13.00 33.63 27.59
C PHE A 1084 12.91 34.45 28.88
N PRO A 1085 12.11 35.52 28.91
CA PRO A 1085 11.34 36.10 27.82
C PRO A 1085 12.20 36.95 26.86
N ASP A 1086 11.85 36.96 25.56
CA ASP A 1086 12.46 37.86 24.59
C ASP A 1086 12.13 39.33 24.92
N LYS A 1087 12.97 40.27 24.45
CA LYS A 1087 12.82 41.72 24.70
C LYS A 1087 11.48 42.27 24.20
N THR A 1088 10.82 41.60 23.24
CA THR A 1088 9.52 42.01 22.72
C THR A 1088 8.34 41.58 23.60
N ILE A 1089 8.55 40.65 24.54
CA ILE A 1089 7.52 40.14 25.44
C ILE A 1089 7.21 41.15 26.54
N LYS A 1090 5.92 41.42 26.75
CA LYS A 1090 5.42 42.38 27.74
C LYS A 1090 4.62 41.73 28.86
N SER A 1091 4.03 40.57 28.61
CA SER A 1091 3.28 39.80 29.61
C SER A 1091 3.56 38.31 29.49
N ILE A 1092 3.38 37.60 30.60
CA ILE A 1092 3.60 36.17 30.72
C ILE A 1092 2.37 35.52 31.34
N LEU A 1093 1.89 34.45 30.70
CA LEU A 1093 0.95 33.50 31.27
C LEU A 1093 1.74 32.31 31.82
N GLN A 1094 1.66 32.10 33.12
CA GLN A 1094 2.26 30.95 33.78
C GLN A 1094 1.18 29.98 34.27
N PHE A 1095 1.20 28.75 33.77
CA PHE A 1095 0.43 27.65 34.33
C PHE A 1095 1.21 26.98 35.45
N LYS A 1096 0.52 26.65 36.54
CA LYS A 1096 1.02 25.91 37.68
C LYS A 1096 0.24 24.60 37.80
N LEU A 1097 0.97 23.50 37.68
CA LEU A 1097 0.51 22.15 37.96
C LEU A 1097 0.93 21.81 39.40
N SER A 1098 -0.02 21.41 40.25
CA SER A 1098 0.23 21.01 41.63
C SER A 1098 -0.39 19.66 41.91
N VAL A 1099 0.38 18.76 42.53
CA VAL A 1099 -0.06 17.41 42.89
C VAL A 1099 0.45 17.00 44.28
N LYS A 1100 0.05 15.81 44.78
CA LYS A 1100 0.61 15.25 46.03
C LYS A 1100 1.63 14.16 45.80
N THR A 1101 1.66 13.52 44.64
CA THR A 1101 2.62 12.44 44.33
C THR A 1101 3.32 12.68 42.99
N LEU A 1102 4.54 12.18 42.83
CA LEU A 1102 5.27 12.27 41.55
C LEU A 1102 4.51 11.60 40.40
N ASN A 1103 3.85 10.47 40.67
CA ASN A 1103 3.07 9.77 39.66
C ASN A 1103 1.92 10.63 39.10
N GLU A 1104 1.20 11.31 39.99
CA GLU A 1104 0.18 12.27 39.58
C GLU A 1104 0.79 13.40 38.73
N LEU A 1105 1.99 13.89 39.08
CA LEU A 1105 2.64 14.95 38.33
C LEU A 1105 3.00 14.52 36.92
N HIS A 1106 3.47 13.28 36.75
CA HIS A 1106 3.81 12.72 35.44
C HIS A 1106 2.57 12.59 34.56
N GLN A 1107 1.46 12.05 35.09
CA GLN A 1107 0.18 11.99 34.39
C GLN A 1107 -0.32 13.39 34.00
N TRP A 1108 -0.27 14.34 34.94
CA TRP A 1108 -0.71 15.72 34.72
C TRP A 1108 0.15 16.46 33.70
N THR A 1109 1.46 16.19 33.70
CA THR A 1109 2.39 16.68 32.69
C THR A 1109 2.09 16.08 31.32
N GLY A 1110 1.89 14.77 31.21
CA GLY A 1110 1.52 14.12 29.94
C GLY A 1110 0.23 14.71 29.36
N TYR A 1111 -0.77 14.94 30.22
CA TYR A 1111 -2.03 15.56 29.83
C TYR A 1111 -1.88 17.03 29.39
N MET A 1112 -0.98 17.78 30.02
CA MET A 1112 -0.59 19.14 29.59
C MET A 1112 0.11 19.10 28.23
N LYS A 1113 1.07 18.20 28.05
CA LYS A 1113 1.84 18.03 26.81
C LYS A 1113 0.96 17.76 25.60
N SER A 1114 -0.08 16.93 25.74
CA SER A 1114 -0.98 16.57 24.64
C SER A 1114 -1.92 17.69 24.18
N ARG A 1115 -2.11 18.74 24.98
CA ARG A 1115 -3.06 19.84 24.69
C ARG A 1115 -2.40 21.18 24.43
N LEU A 1116 -1.18 21.37 24.94
CA LEU A 1116 -0.48 22.66 24.85
C LEU A 1116 -0.34 23.11 23.39
N GLY A 1117 0.02 22.20 22.47
CA GLY A 1117 0.16 22.54 21.04
C GLY A 1117 -1.11 23.15 20.42
N ARG A 1118 -2.29 22.62 20.76
CA ARG A 1118 -3.57 23.19 20.29
C ARG A 1118 -3.82 24.57 20.89
N PHE A 1119 -3.56 24.75 22.18
CA PHE A 1119 -3.70 26.05 22.83
C PHE A 1119 -2.78 27.12 22.21
N LEU A 1120 -1.52 26.77 21.91
CA LEU A 1120 -0.59 27.67 21.23
C LEU A 1120 -1.10 28.05 19.83
N ASN A 1121 -1.67 27.10 19.10
CA ASN A 1121 -2.28 27.33 17.79
C ASN A 1121 -3.50 28.27 17.89
N ASP A 1122 -4.36 28.09 18.88
CA ASP A 1122 -5.52 28.96 19.13
C ASP A 1122 -5.09 30.38 19.52
N CYS A 1123 -4.06 30.52 20.36
CA CYS A 1123 -3.47 31.82 20.70
C CYS A 1123 -2.97 32.56 19.46
N GLN A 1124 -2.35 31.86 18.51
CA GLN A 1124 -1.84 32.51 17.32
C GLN A 1124 -2.92 32.77 16.27
N ASN A 1125 -3.67 31.74 15.86
CA ASN A 1125 -4.52 31.84 14.68
C ASN A 1125 -5.89 32.43 15.01
N GLU A 1126 -6.49 32.04 16.15
CA GLU A 1126 -7.79 32.57 16.56
C GLU A 1126 -7.66 33.94 17.22
N CYS A 1127 -6.63 34.10 18.05
CA CYS A 1127 -6.43 35.32 18.83
C CYS A 1127 -5.48 36.34 18.17
N ASN A 1128 -4.77 35.98 17.09
CA ASN A 1128 -3.80 36.84 16.40
C ASN A 1128 -2.70 37.37 17.34
N LEU A 1129 -2.16 36.49 18.20
CA LEU A 1129 -1.11 36.83 19.16
C LEU A 1129 0.23 36.21 18.75
N PHE A 1130 1.33 36.96 18.95
CA PHE A 1130 2.66 36.37 18.92
C PHE A 1130 2.92 35.64 20.24
N VAL A 1131 3.44 34.41 20.14
CA VAL A 1131 3.62 33.50 21.27
C VAL A 1131 5.08 33.03 21.35
N GLN A 1132 5.67 33.15 22.53
CA GLN A 1132 6.96 32.53 22.86
C GLN A 1132 6.77 31.62 24.06
N THR A 1133 7.29 30.39 24.02
CA THR A 1133 7.20 29.44 25.13
C THR A 1133 8.55 29.25 25.80
N GLN A 1134 8.55 29.15 27.14
CA GLN A 1134 9.70 28.67 27.91
C GLN A 1134 9.82 27.16 27.74
N ASN A 1135 10.98 26.68 27.29
CA ASN A 1135 11.21 25.25 27.08
C ASN A 1135 11.80 24.53 28.31
N ASN A 1136 12.43 25.27 29.23
CA ASN A 1136 12.94 24.72 30.49
C ASN A 1136 11.82 24.59 31.52
N LEU A 1137 11.57 23.37 31.98
CA LEU A 1137 10.58 23.08 33.02
C LEU A 1137 11.10 23.54 34.38
N GLU A 1138 10.40 24.48 35.01
CA GLU A 1138 10.64 24.80 36.41
C GLU A 1138 9.86 23.83 37.31
N THR A 1139 10.59 23.11 38.16
CA THR A 1139 10.00 22.35 39.27
C THR A 1139 10.23 23.07 40.60
N ARG A 1140 9.21 23.05 41.48
CA ARG A 1140 9.31 23.61 42.85
C ARG A 1140 8.64 22.63 43.84
N ASN A 1141 8.88 22.83 45.15
CA ASN A 1141 8.35 22.00 46.24
C ASN A 1141 8.62 20.51 46.04
N ASP A 1142 9.88 20.08 46.19
CA ASP A 1142 10.30 18.68 46.09
C ASP A 1142 9.82 17.96 44.80
N ASN A 1143 9.83 18.69 43.67
CA ASN A 1143 9.34 18.20 42.38
C ASN A 1143 7.85 17.82 42.34
N LEU A 1144 6.99 18.40 43.20
CA LEU A 1144 5.53 18.19 43.16
C LEU A 1144 4.76 19.32 42.47
N GLU A 1145 5.44 20.40 42.08
CA GLU A 1145 4.89 21.47 41.27
C GLU A 1145 5.64 21.62 39.96
N ARG A 1146 4.92 21.86 38.85
CA ARG A 1146 5.50 22.17 37.53
C ARG A 1146 4.91 23.44 36.96
N PHE A 1147 5.77 24.26 36.38
CA PHE A 1147 5.38 25.52 35.77
C PHE A 1147 5.61 25.51 34.26
N TYR A 1148 4.66 26.08 33.52
CA TYR A 1148 4.75 26.31 32.08
C TYR A 1148 4.50 27.79 31.80
N SER A 1149 5.46 28.46 31.19
CA SER A 1149 5.40 29.90 30.95
C SER A 1149 5.31 30.21 29.46
N ILE A 1150 4.40 31.12 29.12
CA ILE A 1150 4.11 31.55 27.76
C ILE A 1150 4.13 33.08 27.73
N GLY A 1151 5.03 33.65 26.93
CA GLY A 1151 5.18 35.09 26.73
C GLY A 1151 4.35 35.61 25.57
N PHE A 1152 3.82 36.83 25.74
CA PHE A 1152 3.06 37.57 24.73
C PHE A 1152 3.60 39.00 24.57
N GLN A 1153 3.50 39.54 23.35
CA GLN A 1153 3.91 40.92 23.03
C GLN A 1153 2.91 41.99 23.52
N LEU A 1154 1.71 41.60 23.94
CA LEU A 1154 0.71 42.50 24.50
C LEU A 1154 0.93 42.71 26.00
N ASP A 1155 0.59 43.91 26.47
CA ASP A 1155 0.57 44.22 27.89
C ASP A 1155 -0.53 43.42 28.62
N GLU A 1156 -0.27 43.05 29.88
CA GLU A 1156 -1.16 42.20 30.70
C GLU A 1156 -2.60 42.74 30.76
N GLN A 1157 -2.77 44.05 30.91
CA GLN A 1157 -4.09 44.69 31.01
C GLN A 1157 -4.89 44.60 29.71
N ILE A 1158 -4.21 44.56 28.56
CA ILE A 1158 -4.83 44.43 27.25
C ILE A 1158 -5.17 42.96 27.01
N LEU A 1159 -4.22 42.07 27.29
CA LEU A 1159 -4.37 40.64 27.08
C LEU A 1159 -5.48 40.03 27.95
N SER A 1160 -5.60 40.46 29.21
CA SER A 1160 -6.69 40.05 30.11
C SER A 1160 -8.08 40.47 29.63
N ARG A 1161 -8.19 41.52 28.81
CA ARG A 1161 -9.45 41.96 28.18
C ARG A 1161 -9.66 41.39 26.78
N HIS A 1162 -8.71 40.61 26.27
CA HIS A 1162 -8.79 40.03 24.93
C HIS A 1162 -9.77 38.85 24.91
N ARG A 1163 -11.01 39.11 24.48
CA ARG A 1163 -12.15 38.17 24.57
C ARG A 1163 -11.84 36.78 24.00
N LYS A 1164 -11.25 36.69 22.80
CA LYS A 1164 -10.93 35.40 22.17
C LYS A 1164 -9.89 34.62 22.96
N PHE A 1165 -8.87 35.30 23.48
CA PHE A 1165 -7.81 34.68 24.27
C PHE A 1165 -8.36 34.12 25.58
N TYR A 1166 -9.18 34.91 26.27
CA TYR A 1166 -9.82 34.46 27.50
C TYR A 1166 -10.73 33.24 27.27
N ASN A 1167 -11.47 33.21 26.16
CA ASN A 1167 -12.26 32.03 25.78
C ASN A 1167 -11.38 30.79 25.54
N SER A 1168 -10.30 30.92 24.75
CA SER A 1168 -9.35 29.81 24.51
C SER A 1168 -8.69 29.34 25.79
N LEU A 1169 -8.32 30.25 26.69
CA LEU A 1169 -7.73 29.94 28.00
C LEU A 1169 -8.70 29.17 28.91
N ASN A 1170 -9.97 29.57 28.93
CA ASN A 1170 -11.00 28.87 29.69
C ASN A 1170 -11.27 27.49 29.10
N GLN A 1171 -11.43 27.38 27.78
CA GLN A 1171 -11.63 26.08 27.12
C GLN A 1171 -10.45 25.13 27.38
N PHE A 1172 -9.22 25.65 27.34
CA PHE A 1172 -8.02 24.88 27.70
C PHE A 1172 -8.06 24.43 29.17
N SER A 1173 -8.41 25.34 30.09
CA SER A 1173 -8.47 25.03 31.53
C SER A 1173 -9.60 24.03 31.87
N GLU A 1174 -10.75 24.14 31.22
CA GLU A 1174 -11.90 23.22 31.38
C GLU A 1174 -11.54 21.78 31.01
N GLN A 1175 -10.66 21.58 30.03
CA GLN A 1175 -10.21 20.23 29.65
C GLN A 1175 -9.47 19.51 30.80
N PHE A 1176 -8.82 20.24 31.70
CA PHE A 1176 -8.23 19.65 32.90
C PHE A 1176 -9.29 19.34 33.95
N ILE A 1177 -10.42 20.07 33.96
CA ILE A 1177 -11.50 19.80 34.90
C ILE A 1177 -12.16 18.46 34.61
N ILE A 1178 -12.41 18.17 33.34
CA ILE A 1178 -13.06 16.94 32.85
C ILE A 1178 -12.08 15.79 32.56
N CYS A 1179 -10.82 15.90 33.01
CA CYS A 1179 -9.83 14.87 32.77
C CYS A 1179 -10.24 13.53 33.44
N PRO A 1180 -10.30 12.41 32.70
CA PRO A 1180 -10.91 11.16 33.17
C PRO A 1180 -10.18 10.51 34.35
N PHE A 1181 -8.89 10.77 34.53
CA PHE A 1181 -8.07 10.25 35.63
C PHE A 1181 -7.70 11.31 36.67
N ARG A 1182 -8.39 12.46 36.67
CA ARG A 1182 -8.14 13.53 37.63
C ARG A 1182 -8.48 13.08 39.05
N THR A 1183 -7.56 13.32 39.99
CA THR A 1183 -7.79 13.17 41.43
C THR A 1183 -7.99 14.54 42.10
N ASP A 1184 -8.57 14.59 43.31
CA ASP A 1184 -8.78 15.83 44.08
C ASP A 1184 -7.48 16.59 44.42
N THR A 1185 -6.36 15.86 44.38
CA THR A 1185 -5.01 16.33 44.63
C THR A 1185 -4.38 16.98 43.40
N MET A 1186 -4.85 16.66 42.19
CA MET A 1186 -4.41 17.27 40.94
C MET A 1186 -5.09 18.63 40.73
N LYS A 1187 -4.28 19.69 40.82
CA LYS A 1187 -4.71 21.07 40.63
C LYS A 1187 -3.96 21.72 39.48
N ILE A 1188 -4.68 22.51 38.70
CA ILE A 1188 -4.11 23.45 37.73
C ILE A 1188 -4.58 24.85 38.12
N SER A 1189 -3.66 25.80 38.12
CA SER A 1189 -3.97 27.22 38.17
C SER A 1189 -3.13 27.96 37.13
N TYR A 1190 -3.55 29.16 36.78
CA TYR A 1190 -2.75 30.03 35.92
C TYR A 1190 -2.66 31.43 36.52
N LYS A 1191 -1.57 32.13 36.21
CA LYS A 1191 -1.34 33.53 36.57
C LYS A 1191 -0.89 34.27 35.32
N LEU A 1192 -1.59 35.34 34.98
CA LEU A 1192 -1.14 36.32 33.99
C LEU A 1192 -0.40 37.43 34.75
N MET A 1193 0.78 37.84 34.27
CA MET A 1193 1.58 38.87 34.93
C MET A 1193 2.36 39.73 33.94
N SER A 1194 2.70 40.94 34.36
CA SER A 1194 3.59 41.82 33.61
C SER A 1194 5.03 41.29 33.60
N ILE A 1195 5.80 41.70 32.59
CA ILE A 1195 7.23 41.38 32.51
C ILE A 1195 8.04 41.87 33.72
N LEU A 1196 7.63 43.00 34.32
CA LEU A 1196 8.26 43.56 35.50
C LEU A 1196 8.03 42.65 36.72
N ASP A 1197 6.81 42.16 36.89
CA ASP A 1197 6.47 41.26 38.00
C ASP A 1197 7.17 39.90 37.84
N TRP A 1198 7.24 39.38 36.62
CA TRP A 1198 8.03 38.18 36.31
C TRP A 1198 9.50 38.36 36.71
N ASN A 1199 10.14 39.44 36.25
CA ASN A 1199 11.54 39.72 36.56
C ASN A 1199 11.74 39.90 38.07
N ASN A 1200 10.81 40.53 38.79
CA ASN A 1200 10.88 40.67 40.24
C ASN A 1200 10.78 39.33 40.98
N GLU A 1201 9.96 38.39 40.50
CA GLU A 1201 9.84 37.04 41.06
C GLU A 1201 11.07 36.17 40.77
N HIS A 1202 11.73 36.40 39.63
CA HIS A 1202 12.90 35.63 39.19
C HIS A 1202 14.26 36.23 39.60
N MET A 1203 14.36 37.54 39.84
CA MET A 1203 15.57 38.21 40.38
C MET A 1203 15.70 38.06 41.91
N LYS A 1204 14.62 37.66 42.61
CA LYS A 1204 14.66 37.31 44.04
C LYS A 1204 15.17 35.89 44.30
N LYS A 1205 15.34 35.09 43.26
CA LYS A 1205 16.00 33.79 43.26
C LYS A 1205 17.44 33.97 42.78
#